data_AF-A0AAY4CYL8-F1
#
_entry.id   AF-A0AAY4CYL8-F1
#
_cell.length_a   1.000
_cell.length_b   1.000
_cell.length_c   1.000
_cell.angle_alpha   90.00
_cell.angle_beta   90.00
_cell.angle_gamma   90.00
#
_symmetry.space_group_name_H-M   'P 1'
#
loop_
_entity.id
_entity.type
_entity.pdbx_description
1 polymer ?
#
loop_
_entity_poly.entity_id
_entity_poly.type
_entity_poly.pdbx_seq_one_letter_code
_entity_poly.pdbx_strand_id
1 'polypeptide(L)'
;MPVMKGLLAPQNTFLDTITKRFDGTHSNFLLGNAQGCRGYPIVYCSDGFCELTGYGRTEVMQKTCTCHFLCGGETSERVIQQVEKTLEGQREYQAEVRFYRKNGNPFWCLLDIVPIKNEKGEVVLYLFSYKDISDSYARSHHSSRREGMVPSRHSPTLNPEETLVYRLTNQFTSRSKGKLTNNVFPKPSLPEYKVAAVQKSRFILLHYSLCKALWDWLILLATFYVAVTVPYNVCFSTLDDSSHGNDECDSASRSTIVSDIAVEMLFIIDIVLNFRTTYVSESGQVVYDTRSICLHYSATWFILDLIAALPFDLLYAFNITVTSLVHLLKTVRLLRLLRLLQKLDRYSQYSSVVLTLLMSMFALLAHWLACVWYVIGRKELESNDPLTWDIGWLQELGKRLETPYVNSTLGGPSVQSAYIASLYFTLSSLTSVGFGNVCANTDAEKIFSICTMLIGALMHAVVFGNVTAIIQRMYSRRSLYHTRMKDLKDFIRVHRLPQHLKQRMLEYFQTTWSVNNGINANELLHDFPDELRADIAMHLNKNILQLPLFSSASRGCLRSLSLHIKTSFCAPGEFLIRHGDALHAQHFVCSGSLEVLKDGTVLAILGKGDLIGADLPAGDRVIKVNADVKALTYCDLQYISIRALREVLELYPEYGNRFTADIHQNLTYNLREGVKRFTHSPRLSQVKQQMHTSHTYTQKYSFFYVLLKRHFWSSSFPWDLDLQ
;
A
#
# COMPACT_ATOMS: atom_id res chain seq x y z
N MET A 1 -2.49 11.43 0.19
CA MET A 1 -1.69 10.20 0.46
C MET A 1 -2.46 9.01 -0.10
N PRO A 2 -1.84 8.02 -0.77
CA PRO A 2 -2.53 6.80 -1.18
C PRO A 2 -3.31 6.20 0.00
N VAL A 3 -4.48 5.62 -0.26
CA VAL A 3 -5.30 5.01 0.81
C VAL A 3 -4.38 4.07 1.58
N MET A 4 -4.20 4.32 2.89
CA MET A 4 -3.37 3.46 3.71
C MET A 4 -3.96 2.06 3.61
N LYS A 5 -3.27 1.16 2.89
CA LYS A 5 -3.72 -0.22 2.70
C LYS A 5 -3.62 -1.05 4.00
N GLY A 6 -3.17 -0.41 5.09
CA GLY A 6 -2.76 -1.02 6.33
C GLY A 6 -1.42 -1.77 6.21
N LEU A 7 -0.87 -2.17 7.35
CA LEU A 7 0.27 -3.07 7.43
C LEU A 7 -0.16 -4.45 6.93
N LEU A 8 0.12 -4.73 5.65
CA LEU A 8 -0.25 -5.97 4.95
C LEU A 8 0.89 -6.99 4.87
N ALA A 9 2.02 -6.71 5.52
CA ALA A 9 3.14 -7.62 5.52
C ALA A 9 2.66 -8.98 6.06
N PRO A 10 2.85 -10.08 5.31
CA PRO A 10 2.45 -11.38 5.80
C PRO A 10 3.35 -11.71 6.99
N GLN A 11 2.76 -11.67 8.18
CA GLN A 11 3.48 -11.89 9.43
C GLN A 11 3.47 -13.37 9.75
N ASN A 12 4.62 -13.88 10.20
CA ASN A 12 4.69 -15.15 10.90
C ASN A 12 4.05 -14.99 12.29
N THR A 13 2.72 -14.94 12.33
CA THR A 13 1.90 -14.92 13.56
C THR A 13 1.87 -16.29 14.26
N PHE A 14 2.77 -17.19 13.88
CA PHE A 14 2.88 -18.54 14.39
C PHE A 14 3.07 -18.54 15.92
N LEU A 15 3.99 -17.72 16.44
CA LEU A 15 4.19 -17.57 17.88
C LEU A 15 2.94 -16.99 18.56
N ASP A 16 2.36 -15.91 18.03
CA ASP A 16 1.13 -15.31 18.58
C ASP A 16 -0.05 -16.29 18.60
N THR A 17 -0.16 -17.14 17.59
CA THR A 17 -1.20 -18.17 17.48
C THR A 17 -1.02 -19.26 18.53
N ILE A 18 0.24 -19.66 18.77
CA ILE A 18 0.57 -20.60 19.85
C ILE A 18 0.27 -19.95 21.19
N THR A 19 0.81 -18.75 21.47
CA THR A 19 0.57 -18.04 22.74
C THR A 19 -0.92 -17.87 23.04
N LYS A 20 -1.73 -17.39 22.08
CA LYS A 20 -3.19 -17.26 22.25
C LYS A 20 -3.91 -18.59 22.45
N ARG A 21 -3.45 -19.66 21.80
CA ARG A 21 -4.05 -21.00 21.97
C ARG A 21 -3.75 -21.56 23.36
N PHE A 22 -2.61 -21.19 23.93
CA PHE A 22 -2.12 -21.69 25.19
C PHE A 22 -2.27 -20.67 26.37
N ASP A 23 -3.01 -19.57 26.18
CA ASP A 23 -3.30 -18.55 27.21
C ASP A 23 -4.22 -19.05 28.35
N GLY A 24 -4.77 -20.25 28.24
CA GLY A 24 -5.44 -20.92 29.35
C GLY A 24 -4.44 -21.59 30.28
N THR A 25 -3.96 -20.87 31.30
CA THR A 25 -3.01 -21.28 32.35
C THR A 25 -1.55 -21.45 31.87
N HIS A 26 -0.62 -20.65 32.43
CA HIS A 26 0.85 -20.68 32.28
C HIS A 26 1.38 -21.76 31.33
N SER A 27 1.46 -21.41 30.05
CA SER A 27 1.89 -22.37 29.04
C SER A 27 3.40 -22.51 29.02
N ASN A 28 3.87 -23.65 29.51
CA ASN A 28 5.28 -23.95 29.62
C ASN A 28 5.69 -24.74 28.38
N PHE A 29 6.17 -24.06 27.34
CA PHE A 29 6.63 -24.71 26.11
C PHE A 29 7.96 -24.18 25.59
N LEU A 30 8.61 -24.97 24.75
CA LEU A 30 9.79 -24.61 23.96
C LEU A 30 9.66 -25.06 22.51
N LEU A 31 10.42 -24.41 21.62
CA LEU A 31 10.50 -24.76 20.21
C LEU A 31 11.92 -25.18 19.85
N GLY A 32 12.03 -26.32 19.18
CA GLY A 32 13.27 -26.87 18.65
C GLY A 32 13.34 -26.79 17.14
N ASN A 33 14.53 -26.50 16.58
CA ASN A 33 14.74 -26.60 15.13
C ASN A 33 14.90 -28.06 14.71
N ALA A 34 14.04 -28.55 13.80
CA ALA A 34 14.10 -29.91 13.28
C ALA A 34 15.22 -30.13 12.26
N GLN A 35 15.71 -29.07 11.61
CA GLN A 35 16.67 -29.12 10.49
C GLN A 35 18.10 -28.74 10.90
N GLY A 36 18.36 -28.47 12.18
CA GLY A 36 19.68 -28.04 12.64
C GLY A 36 20.72 -29.17 12.59
N CYS A 37 21.90 -28.90 12.02
CA CYS A 37 23.02 -29.86 11.91
C CYS A 37 23.60 -30.37 13.26
N ARG A 38 23.08 -29.92 14.41
CA ARG A 38 23.59 -30.24 15.76
C ARG A 38 22.45 -30.50 16.75
N GLY A 39 21.87 -31.70 16.71
CA GLY A 39 21.08 -32.27 17.82
C GLY A 39 19.82 -31.51 18.24
N TYR A 40 19.04 -30.99 17.28
CA TYR A 40 17.77 -30.29 17.51
C TYR A 40 17.89 -29.14 18.53
N PRO A 41 18.50 -28.00 18.17
CA PRO A 41 18.72 -26.90 19.10
C PRO A 41 17.43 -26.15 19.43
N ILE A 42 17.31 -25.69 20.67
CA ILE A 42 16.20 -24.85 21.15
C ILE A 42 16.33 -23.44 20.56
N VAL A 43 15.28 -23.00 19.85
CA VAL A 43 15.19 -21.68 19.20
C VAL A 43 14.22 -20.72 19.90
N TYR A 44 13.39 -21.21 20.83
CA TYR A 44 12.50 -20.38 21.63
C TYR A 44 12.10 -21.10 22.93
N CYS A 45 11.94 -20.34 24.01
CA CYS A 45 11.28 -20.78 25.22
C CYS A 45 10.32 -19.71 25.76
N SER A 46 9.15 -20.17 26.20
CA SER A 46 8.12 -19.37 26.86
C SER A 46 8.56 -18.87 28.24
N ASP A 47 7.95 -17.79 28.72
CA ASP A 47 8.20 -17.28 30.07
C ASP A 47 7.74 -18.29 31.14
N GLY A 48 6.59 -18.97 30.92
CA GLY A 48 6.10 -20.03 31.82
C GLY A 48 7.10 -21.18 31.98
N PHE A 49 7.80 -21.59 30.90
CA PHE A 49 8.87 -22.58 31.01
C PHE A 49 10.04 -22.10 31.87
N CYS A 50 10.41 -20.82 31.77
CA CYS A 50 11.48 -20.24 32.58
C CYS A 50 11.07 -20.19 34.06
N GLU A 51 9.83 -19.82 34.36
CA GLU A 51 9.26 -19.84 35.72
C GLU A 51 9.18 -21.27 36.29
N LEU A 52 8.74 -22.24 35.49
CA LEU A 52 8.64 -23.64 35.89
C LEU A 52 10.03 -24.22 36.22
N THR A 53 11.01 -24.02 35.35
CA THR A 53 12.31 -24.68 35.50
C THR A 53 13.30 -23.88 36.35
N GLY A 54 13.09 -22.57 36.49
CA GLY A 54 14.00 -21.63 37.16
C GLY A 54 15.23 -21.25 36.32
N TYR A 55 15.31 -21.69 35.07
CA TYR A 55 16.39 -21.32 34.15
C TYR A 55 16.05 -20.04 33.39
N GLY A 56 17.06 -19.19 33.18
CA GLY A 56 16.91 -18.01 32.34
C GLY A 56 16.86 -18.38 30.85
N ARG A 57 16.16 -17.57 30.03
CA ARG A 57 16.07 -17.79 28.56
C ARG A 57 17.44 -17.95 27.90
N THR A 58 18.44 -17.14 28.29
CA THR A 58 19.81 -17.22 27.76
C THR A 58 20.51 -18.54 28.09
N GLU A 59 20.15 -19.20 29.19
CA GLU A 59 20.73 -20.49 29.60
C GLU A 59 20.07 -21.68 28.90
N VAL A 60 18.87 -21.48 28.33
CA VAL A 60 18.06 -22.52 27.67
C VAL A 60 18.26 -22.50 26.15
N MET A 61 18.34 -21.32 25.56
CA MET A 61 18.54 -21.15 24.11
C MET A 61 19.83 -21.85 23.63
N GLN A 62 19.80 -22.43 22.42
CA GLN A 62 20.91 -23.20 21.81
C GLN A 62 21.29 -24.53 22.50
N LYS A 63 20.64 -24.92 23.60
CA LYS A 63 20.75 -26.29 24.14
C LYS A 63 19.93 -27.28 23.31
N THR A 64 20.15 -28.58 23.50
CA THR A 64 19.39 -29.62 22.82
C THR A 64 17.97 -29.73 23.40
N CYS A 65 16.99 -30.00 22.54
CA CYS A 65 15.59 -30.12 22.96
C CYS A 65 15.29 -31.35 23.82
N THR A 66 16.22 -32.33 23.88
CA THR A 66 16.16 -33.45 24.83
C THR A 66 16.25 -33.01 26.29
N CYS A 67 16.63 -31.75 26.56
CA CYS A 67 16.65 -31.14 27.88
C CYS A 67 17.45 -31.93 28.93
N HIS A 68 18.65 -32.41 28.56
CA HIS A 68 19.54 -33.10 29.51
C HIS A 68 19.83 -32.29 30.78
N PHE A 69 19.80 -30.96 30.69
CA PHE A 69 20.00 -30.07 31.84
C PHE A 69 18.85 -30.10 32.87
N LEU A 70 17.68 -30.64 32.52
CA LEU A 70 16.57 -30.90 33.46
C LEU A 70 16.61 -32.33 34.02
N CYS A 71 17.50 -33.18 33.52
CA CYS A 71 17.60 -34.57 33.97
C CYS A 71 18.41 -34.65 35.29
N GLY A 72 18.03 -35.56 36.17
CA GLY A 72 18.76 -35.85 37.41
C GLY A 72 18.71 -37.33 37.76
N GLY A 73 19.07 -37.68 39.00
CA GLY A 73 19.31 -39.09 39.39
C GLY A 73 18.10 -40.03 39.27
N GLU A 74 16.88 -39.50 39.36
CA GLU A 74 15.63 -40.28 39.27
C GLU A 74 14.94 -40.16 37.89
N THR A 75 15.58 -39.52 36.91
CA THR A 75 15.03 -39.40 35.56
C THR A 75 15.21 -40.70 34.78
N SER A 76 14.12 -41.26 34.24
CA SER A 76 14.17 -42.52 33.49
C SER A 76 14.92 -42.38 32.15
N GLU A 77 16.10 -42.99 32.06
CA GLU A 77 16.93 -42.99 30.86
C GLU A 77 16.22 -43.61 29.65
N ARG A 78 15.33 -44.59 29.89
CA ARG A 78 14.49 -45.20 28.84
C ARG A 78 13.58 -44.19 28.16
N VAL A 79 13.07 -43.21 28.91
CA VAL A 79 12.18 -42.18 28.34
C VAL A 79 12.98 -41.18 27.52
N ILE A 80 14.18 -40.80 27.95
CA ILE A 80 15.07 -39.91 27.18
C ILE A 80 15.45 -40.55 25.84
N GLN A 81 15.84 -41.82 25.83
CA GLN A 81 16.12 -42.56 24.59
C GLN A 81 14.90 -42.66 23.67
N GLN A 82 13.69 -42.77 24.25
CA GLN A 82 12.46 -42.80 23.46
C GLN A 82 12.10 -41.41 22.89
N VAL A 83 12.42 -40.34 23.61
CA VAL A 83 12.31 -38.95 23.11
C VAL A 83 13.23 -38.77 21.90
N GLU A 84 14.49 -39.20 21.98
CA GLU A 84 15.44 -39.13 20.87
C GLU A 84 14.93 -39.89 19.63
N LYS A 85 14.50 -41.15 19.80
CA LYS A 85 13.90 -41.94 18.71
C LYS A 85 12.65 -41.30 18.12
N THR A 86 11.88 -40.57 18.92
CA THR A 86 10.70 -39.86 18.44
C THR A 86 11.09 -38.67 17.56
N LEU A 87 12.13 -37.92 17.95
CA LEU A 87 12.65 -36.79 17.18
C LEU A 87 13.27 -37.26 15.85
N GLU A 88 13.90 -38.42 15.83
CA GLU A 88 14.36 -39.06 14.59
C GLU A 88 13.19 -39.55 13.74
N GLY A 89 12.18 -40.17 14.38
CA GLY A 89 11.00 -40.72 13.72
C GLY A 89 9.95 -39.70 13.27
N GLN A 90 10.11 -38.41 13.63
CA GLN A 90 9.16 -37.32 13.36
C GLN A 90 7.72 -37.64 13.83
N ARG A 91 7.57 -38.23 15.02
CA ARG A 91 6.26 -38.65 15.58
C ARG A 91 5.82 -37.78 16.75
N GLU A 92 4.52 -37.83 17.05
CA GLU A 92 3.96 -37.33 18.30
C GLU A 92 4.36 -38.29 19.44
N TYR A 93 4.77 -37.77 20.59
CA TYR A 93 5.10 -38.58 21.77
C TYR A 93 4.74 -37.86 23.06
N GLN A 94 4.13 -38.61 23.97
CA GLN A 94 3.74 -38.13 25.29
C GLN A 94 4.29 -39.08 26.36
N ALA A 95 4.92 -38.51 27.39
CA ALA A 95 5.48 -39.30 28.48
C ALA A 95 5.47 -38.53 29.81
N GLU A 96 5.36 -39.28 30.90
CA GLU A 96 5.55 -38.75 32.25
C GLU A 96 7.03 -38.91 32.64
N VAL A 97 7.68 -37.78 32.93
CA VAL A 97 9.11 -37.72 33.24
C VAL A 97 9.32 -36.93 34.52
N ARG A 98 10.23 -37.42 35.35
CA ARG A 98 10.68 -36.71 36.54
C ARG A 98 11.86 -35.82 36.19
N PHE A 99 11.64 -34.51 36.24
CA PHE A 99 12.64 -33.47 35.94
C PHE A 99 13.07 -32.73 37.22
N TYR A 100 14.19 -32.03 37.12
CA TYR A 100 14.77 -31.24 38.20
C TYR A 100 14.81 -29.76 37.80
N ARG A 101 14.39 -28.90 38.72
CA ARG A 101 14.49 -27.44 38.57
C ARG A 101 15.94 -26.99 38.84
N LYS A 102 16.28 -25.76 38.48
CA LYS A 102 17.61 -25.17 38.71
C LYS A 102 18.06 -25.20 40.17
N ASN A 103 17.11 -25.13 41.11
CA ASN A 103 17.37 -25.24 42.55
C ASN A 103 17.52 -26.69 43.06
N GLY A 104 17.44 -27.69 42.18
CA GLY A 104 17.56 -29.11 42.51
C GLY A 104 16.26 -29.80 42.94
N ASN A 105 15.13 -29.09 43.01
CA ASN A 105 13.86 -29.71 43.41
C ASN A 105 13.29 -30.59 42.28
N PRO A 106 12.97 -31.88 42.54
CA PRO A 106 12.33 -32.74 41.56
C PRO A 106 10.84 -32.41 41.42
N PHE A 107 10.33 -32.51 40.20
CA PHE A 107 8.89 -32.39 39.91
C PHE A 107 8.49 -33.38 38.82
N TRP A 108 7.25 -33.87 38.89
CA TRP A 108 6.70 -34.75 37.85
C TRP A 108 6.12 -33.90 36.72
N CYS A 109 6.57 -34.17 35.51
CA CYS A 109 6.17 -33.45 34.32
C CYS A 109 5.55 -34.39 33.29
N LEU A 110 4.38 -34.04 32.78
CA LEU A 110 3.85 -34.61 31.56
C LEU A 110 4.46 -33.85 30.38
N LEU A 111 5.34 -34.52 29.65
CA LEU A 111 5.99 -34.01 28.45
C LEU A 111 5.18 -34.42 27.21
N ASP A 112 4.84 -33.45 26.37
CA ASP A 112 4.16 -33.67 25.09
C ASP A 112 4.98 -33.06 23.95
N ILE A 113 5.33 -33.90 22.95
CA ILE A 113 6.21 -33.55 21.84
C ILE A 113 5.43 -33.66 20.55
N VAL A 114 5.42 -32.57 19.78
CA VAL A 114 4.65 -32.46 18.55
C VAL A 114 5.49 -31.89 17.40
N PRO A 115 5.64 -32.60 16.26
CA PRO A 115 6.32 -32.08 15.07
C PRO A 115 5.47 -31.04 14.35
N ILE A 116 6.09 -29.92 13.97
CA ILE A 116 5.46 -28.81 13.25
C ILE A 116 5.97 -28.78 11.82
N LYS A 117 5.03 -28.84 10.88
CA LYS A 117 5.29 -28.91 9.44
C LYS A 117 5.21 -27.55 8.77
N ASN A 118 5.95 -27.39 7.67
CA ASN A 118 5.83 -26.28 6.74
C ASN A 118 4.74 -26.54 5.68
N GLU A 119 4.50 -25.58 4.79
CA GLU A 119 3.54 -25.69 3.67
C GLU A 119 3.84 -26.85 2.70
N LYS A 120 5.09 -27.33 2.68
CA LYS A 120 5.51 -28.48 1.85
C LYS A 120 5.33 -29.82 2.56
N GLY A 121 4.81 -29.83 3.80
CA GLY A 121 4.63 -31.02 4.62
C GLY A 121 5.90 -31.50 5.34
N GLU A 122 7.00 -30.77 5.25
CA GLU A 122 8.27 -31.10 5.89
C GLU A 122 8.29 -30.60 7.34
N VAL A 123 8.80 -31.39 8.28
CA VAL A 123 8.95 -30.97 9.68
C VAL A 123 10.08 -29.95 9.80
N VAL A 124 9.76 -28.75 10.27
CA VAL A 124 10.71 -27.63 10.43
C VAL A 124 10.98 -27.31 11.89
N LEU A 125 10.01 -27.53 12.77
CA LEU A 125 10.11 -27.25 14.20
C LEU A 125 9.52 -28.40 15.01
N TYR A 126 9.93 -28.50 16.27
CA TYR A 126 9.31 -29.36 17.29
C TYR A 126 8.76 -28.48 18.41
N LEU A 127 7.53 -28.72 18.82
CA LEU A 127 6.92 -28.10 20.00
C LEU A 127 6.97 -29.08 21.16
N PHE A 128 7.57 -28.67 22.27
CA PHE A 128 7.60 -29.42 23.51
C PHE A 128 6.77 -28.67 24.54
N SER A 129 5.75 -29.31 25.10
CA SER A 129 4.88 -28.76 26.14
C SER A 129 5.12 -29.49 27.47
N TYR A 130 5.21 -28.73 28.56
CA TYR A 130 5.54 -29.19 29.90
C TYR A 130 4.39 -28.88 30.86
N LYS A 131 3.77 -29.91 31.42
CA LYS A 131 2.74 -29.75 32.46
C LYS A 131 3.20 -30.35 33.78
N ASP A 132 3.23 -29.54 34.84
CA ASP A 132 3.50 -30.03 36.19
C ASP A 132 2.31 -30.85 36.69
N ILE A 133 2.56 -32.10 37.07
CA ILE A 133 1.58 -33.05 37.59
C ILE A 133 1.96 -33.54 39.00
N SER A 134 2.85 -32.83 39.70
CA SER A 134 3.35 -33.24 41.02
C SER A 134 2.21 -33.40 42.04
N ASP A 135 1.23 -32.49 42.04
CA ASP A 135 0.09 -32.52 42.98
C ASP A 135 -0.88 -33.68 42.72
N SER A 136 -1.13 -34.02 41.45
CA SER A 136 -2.01 -35.14 41.10
C SER A 136 -1.33 -36.48 41.37
N TYR A 137 -0.01 -36.57 41.16
CA TYR A 137 0.79 -37.76 41.47
C TYR A 137 0.88 -38.03 42.98
N ALA A 138 0.98 -36.98 43.79
CA ALA A 138 0.98 -37.11 45.25
C ALA A 138 -0.36 -37.66 45.79
N ARG A 139 -1.50 -37.23 45.20
CA ARG A 139 -2.84 -37.70 45.59
C ARG A 139 -3.13 -39.13 45.16
N SER A 140 -2.66 -39.56 43.98
CA SER A 140 -2.86 -40.93 43.49
C SER A 140 -2.08 -41.97 44.29
N HIS A 141 -0.88 -41.63 44.77
CA HIS A 141 -0.10 -42.52 45.63
C HIS A 141 -0.59 -42.56 47.08
N HIS A 142 -1.07 -41.45 47.64
CA HIS A 142 -1.60 -41.44 49.01
C HIS A 142 -2.94 -42.18 49.18
N SER A 143 -3.79 -42.26 48.14
CA SER A 143 -5.05 -43.01 48.21
C SER A 143 -4.85 -44.53 48.30
N SER A 144 -3.69 -45.04 47.89
CA SER A 144 -3.37 -46.48 47.95
C SER A 144 -2.93 -46.98 49.33
N ARG A 145 -2.72 -46.09 50.32
CA ARG A 145 -2.02 -46.42 51.58
C ARG A 145 -2.78 -46.18 52.89
N ARG A 146 -4.06 -45.82 52.87
CA ARG A 146 -4.90 -45.69 54.09
C ARG A 146 -6.35 -46.14 53.86
N GLU A 147 -6.62 -47.43 54.08
CA GLU A 147 -7.93 -47.88 54.56
C GLU A 147 -7.86 -47.97 56.10
N GLY A 148 -8.78 -47.27 56.78
CA GLY A 148 -8.97 -47.35 58.23
C GLY A 148 -8.52 -46.12 59.03
N MET A 149 -9.34 -45.07 59.05
CA MET A 149 -9.77 -44.36 60.27
C MET A 149 -10.78 -43.25 59.91
N VAL A 150 -11.87 -43.17 60.66
CA VAL A 150 -12.98 -42.21 60.56
C VAL A 150 -12.51 -40.75 60.80
N PRO A 151 -13.04 -39.72 60.12
CA PRO A 151 -12.52 -38.36 60.22
C PRO A 151 -13.14 -37.56 61.38
N SER A 152 -12.30 -36.85 62.15
CA SER A 152 -12.72 -35.75 63.03
C SER A 152 -12.74 -34.44 62.24
N ARG A 153 -13.87 -33.74 62.34
CA ARG A 153 -14.10 -32.36 61.85
C ARG A 153 -13.00 -31.44 62.36
N HIS A 154 -12.45 -30.58 61.50
CA HIS A 154 -12.08 -29.17 61.72
C HIS A 154 -11.77 -28.58 60.33
N SER A 155 -12.45 -27.50 59.94
CA SER A 155 -12.36 -26.83 58.64
C SER A 155 -11.78 -25.42 58.79
N PRO A 156 -10.82 -25.00 57.95
CA PRO A 156 -10.69 -23.61 57.56
C PRO A 156 -11.28 -23.39 56.15
N THR A 157 -11.85 -22.21 55.99
CA THR A 157 -12.54 -21.67 54.81
C THR A 157 -11.64 -21.57 53.59
N LEU A 158 -12.07 -22.16 52.45
CA LEU A 158 -11.45 -22.05 51.13
C LEU A 158 -12.38 -21.28 50.17
N ASN A 159 -11.78 -20.54 49.23
CA ASN A 159 -12.44 -19.64 48.29
C ASN A 159 -13.41 -20.37 47.32
N PRO A 160 -14.50 -19.72 46.84
CA PRO A 160 -15.56 -20.38 46.07
C PRO A 160 -15.11 -20.96 44.71
N GLU A 161 -14.03 -20.47 44.12
CA GLU A 161 -13.58 -20.84 42.77
C GLU A 161 -12.82 -22.17 42.69
N GLU A 162 -12.16 -22.59 43.78
CA GLU A 162 -11.43 -23.87 43.84
C GLU A 162 -12.38 -25.08 43.97
N THR A 163 -13.61 -24.84 44.45
CA THR A 163 -14.62 -25.87 44.70
C THR A 163 -15.20 -26.51 43.43
N LEU A 164 -15.25 -25.75 42.32
CA LEU A 164 -15.84 -26.22 41.05
C LEU A 164 -14.85 -27.11 40.28
N VAL A 165 -13.56 -26.77 40.32
CA VAL A 165 -12.47 -27.56 39.75
C VAL A 165 -12.25 -28.85 40.53
N TYR A 166 -12.39 -28.82 41.86
CA TYR A 166 -12.25 -30.02 42.69
C TYR A 166 -13.40 -31.03 42.47
N ARG A 167 -14.63 -30.55 42.24
CA ARG A 167 -15.79 -31.42 41.91
C ARG A 167 -15.69 -32.07 40.54
N LEU A 168 -15.21 -31.36 39.53
CA LEU A 168 -15.04 -31.92 38.19
C LEU A 168 -13.93 -32.97 38.16
N THR A 169 -12.85 -32.79 38.93
CA THR A 169 -11.72 -33.72 38.94
C THR A 169 -12.05 -35.07 39.60
N ASN A 170 -12.89 -35.08 40.65
CA ASN A 170 -13.28 -36.32 41.36
C ASN A 170 -14.28 -37.20 40.58
N GLN A 171 -14.97 -36.68 39.56
CA GLN A 171 -15.83 -37.51 38.70
C GLN A 171 -15.05 -38.30 37.63
N PHE A 172 -13.79 -37.95 37.35
CA PHE A 172 -12.97 -38.64 36.35
C PHE A 172 -12.08 -39.76 36.93
N THR A 173 -11.85 -39.82 38.24
CA THR A 173 -10.94 -40.80 38.87
C THR A 173 -11.61 -42.12 39.27
N SER A 174 -12.94 -42.23 39.24
CA SER A 174 -13.67 -43.47 39.59
C SER A 174 -13.78 -44.48 38.43
N ARG A 175 -13.22 -44.22 37.25
CA ARG A 175 -13.39 -45.07 36.05
C ARG A 175 -12.05 -45.50 35.44
N SER A 176 -11.20 -46.17 36.22
CA SER A 176 -9.97 -46.79 35.69
C SER A 176 -9.87 -48.27 36.05
N LYS A 177 -10.67 -49.08 35.35
CA LYS A 177 -10.35 -50.46 34.94
C LYS A 177 -11.17 -50.78 33.67
N GLY A 178 -10.72 -50.27 32.53
CA GLY A 178 -11.35 -50.54 31.25
C GLY A 178 -10.58 -49.89 30.10
N LYS A 179 -10.16 -50.70 29.12
CA LYS A 179 -9.47 -50.32 27.88
C LYS A 179 -9.94 -48.97 27.34
N LEU A 180 -9.05 -47.97 27.30
CA LEU A 180 -9.32 -46.67 26.70
C LEU A 180 -8.95 -46.72 25.21
N THR A 181 -9.93 -47.06 24.38
CA THR A 181 -9.94 -46.71 22.96
C THR A 181 -10.69 -45.38 22.78
N ASN A 182 -10.13 -44.51 21.93
CA ASN A 182 -10.70 -43.31 21.31
C ASN A 182 -10.73 -41.99 22.11
N ASN A 183 -9.77 -41.12 21.72
CA ASN A 183 -9.89 -39.67 21.46
C ASN A 183 -10.83 -38.85 22.37
N VAL A 184 -10.27 -38.28 23.44
CA VAL A 184 -10.95 -37.32 24.33
C VAL A 184 -10.62 -35.86 23.99
N PHE A 185 -9.72 -35.60 23.04
CA PHE A 185 -9.52 -34.25 22.48
C PHE A 185 -9.90 -34.26 21.00
N PRO A 186 -10.76 -33.33 20.51
CA PRO A 186 -10.84 -33.10 19.07
C PRO A 186 -9.45 -32.66 18.63
N LYS A 187 -8.74 -33.44 17.80
CA LYS A 187 -7.41 -33.07 17.26
C LYS A 187 -7.54 -31.70 16.59
N PRO A 188 -7.13 -30.59 17.21
CA PRO A 188 -7.15 -29.30 16.56
C PRO A 188 -5.97 -29.32 15.59
N SER A 189 -6.18 -29.05 14.31
CA SER A 189 -5.09 -28.92 13.35
C SER A 189 -3.99 -28.03 13.94
N LEU A 190 -2.78 -28.58 14.10
CA LEU A 190 -1.63 -27.86 14.62
C LEU A 190 -1.32 -26.70 13.67
N PRO A 191 -0.99 -25.50 14.17
CA PRO A 191 -0.59 -24.41 13.31
C PRO A 191 0.69 -24.82 12.57
N GLU A 192 0.63 -24.84 11.24
CA GLU A 192 1.81 -25.02 10.39
C GLU A 192 2.71 -23.78 10.51
N TYR A 193 4.03 -23.99 10.47
CA TYR A 193 4.99 -22.89 10.37
C TYR A 193 4.93 -22.32 8.96
N LYS A 194 4.00 -21.38 8.76
CA LYS A 194 3.75 -20.71 7.48
C LYS A 194 3.74 -19.21 7.65
N VAL A 195 4.22 -18.53 6.61
CA VAL A 195 3.97 -17.11 6.38
C VAL A 195 2.52 -17.01 5.95
N ALA A 196 1.61 -17.08 6.93
CA ALA A 196 0.19 -17.11 6.65
C ALA A 196 -0.20 -15.77 6.00
N ALA A 197 -0.48 -15.80 4.70
CA ALA A 197 -1.35 -14.80 4.13
C ALA A 197 -2.64 -14.84 4.96
N VAL A 198 -3.00 -13.70 5.59
CA VAL A 198 -4.12 -13.61 6.54
C VAL A 198 -5.31 -14.40 5.99
N GLN A 199 -5.79 -15.37 6.75
CA GLN A 199 -6.74 -16.38 6.30
C GLN A 199 -8.01 -15.68 5.81
N LYS A 200 -8.15 -15.57 4.49
CA LYS A 200 -9.27 -14.89 3.85
C LYS A 200 -10.53 -15.70 4.11
N SER A 201 -11.44 -15.20 4.94
CA SER A 201 -12.80 -15.72 4.96
C SER A 201 -13.42 -15.52 3.56
N ARG A 202 -14.12 -16.55 3.05
CA ARG A 202 -14.59 -16.62 1.66
C ARG A 202 -15.58 -15.52 1.26
N PHE A 203 -16.09 -14.73 2.22
CA PHE A 203 -17.10 -13.70 2.00
C PHE A 203 -16.71 -12.32 2.57
N ILE A 204 -15.41 -12.00 2.59
CA ILE A 204 -14.92 -10.68 3.01
C ILE A 204 -14.37 -9.92 1.80
N LEU A 205 -14.88 -8.70 1.61
CA LEU A 205 -14.42 -7.82 0.55
C LEU A 205 -13.33 -6.90 1.10
N LEU A 206 -12.18 -6.87 0.44
CA LEU A 206 -11.08 -5.99 0.85
C LEU A 206 -11.35 -4.55 0.38
N HIS A 207 -11.13 -3.59 1.28
CA HIS A 207 -11.37 -2.16 1.03
C HIS A 207 -10.54 -1.58 -0.12
N TYR A 208 -9.37 -2.18 -0.39
CA TYR A 208 -8.46 -1.80 -1.48
C TYR A 208 -8.60 -2.69 -2.73
N SER A 209 -9.58 -3.60 -2.78
CA SER A 209 -9.80 -4.43 -3.96
C SER A 209 -10.31 -3.61 -5.15
N LEU A 210 -9.97 -4.04 -6.37
CA LEU A 210 -10.46 -3.42 -7.61
C LEU A 210 -11.98 -3.50 -7.72
N CYS A 211 -12.58 -4.63 -7.31
CA CYS A 211 -14.03 -4.80 -7.29
C CYS A 211 -14.70 -3.79 -6.34
N LYS A 212 -14.16 -3.57 -5.14
CA LYS A 212 -14.66 -2.52 -4.23
C LYS A 212 -14.50 -1.13 -4.84
N ALA A 213 -13.38 -0.84 -5.49
CA ALA A 213 -13.16 0.45 -6.13
C ALA A 213 -14.19 0.72 -7.23
N LEU A 214 -14.47 -0.26 -8.10
CA LEU A 214 -15.50 -0.15 -9.14
C LEU A 214 -16.91 0.01 -8.54
N TRP A 215 -17.21 -0.76 -7.49
CA TRP A 215 -18.47 -0.61 -6.75
C TRP A 215 -18.62 0.79 -6.14
N ASP A 216 -17.54 1.33 -5.57
CA ASP A 216 -17.55 2.68 -5.01
C ASP A 216 -17.82 3.78 -6.04
N TRP A 217 -17.36 3.59 -7.29
CA TRP A 217 -17.69 4.47 -8.42
C TRP A 217 -19.14 4.32 -8.86
N LEU A 218 -19.68 3.10 -8.88
CA LEU A 218 -21.09 2.85 -9.19
C LEU A 218 -22.01 3.53 -8.17
N ILE A 219 -21.70 3.40 -6.88
CA ILE A 219 -22.44 4.06 -5.80
C ILE A 219 -22.30 5.58 -5.89
N LEU A 220 -21.11 6.10 -6.23
CA LEU A 220 -20.91 7.54 -6.46
C LEU A 220 -21.82 8.06 -7.58
N LEU A 221 -21.89 7.36 -8.71
CA LEU A 221 -22.77 7.70 -9.82
C LEU A 221 -24.26 7.66 -9.40
N ALA A 222 -24.66 6.62 -8.66
CA ALA A 222 -26.02 6.52 -8.12
C ALA A 222 -26.35 7.66 -7.14
N THR A 223 -25.40 8.09 -6.29
CA THR A 223 -25.62 9.25 -5.41
C THR A 223 -25.76 10.55 -6.18
N PHE A 224 -25.01 10.73 -7.27
CA PHE A 224 -25.13 11.90 -8.14
C PHE A 224 -26.48 11.94 -8.85
N TYR A 225 -26.94 10.79 -9.37
CA TYR A 225 -28.26 10.66 -9.96
C TYR A 225 -29.36 11.11 -8.99
N VAL A 226 -29.36 10.58 -7.75
CA VAL A 226 -30.34 10.96 -6.71
C VAL A 226 -30.28 12.44 -6.36
N ALA A 227 -29.07 13.02 -6.32
CA ALA A 227 -28.90 14.44 -6.02
C ALA A 227 -29.48 15.37 -7.09
N VAL A 228 -29.63 14.90 -8.32
CA VAL A 228 -30.29 15.62 -9.42
C VAL A 228 -31.79 15.30 -9.49
N THR A 229 -32.17 14.02 -9.46
CA THR A 229 -33.56 13.64 -9.71
C THR A 229 -34.49 13.95 -8.54
N VAL A 230 -34.04 13.83 -7.29
CA VAL A 230 -34.92 14.06 -6.13
C VAL A 230 -35.39 15.51 -6.02
N PRO A 231 -34.52 16.55 -6.05
CA PRO A 231 -34.97 17.93 -6.00
C PRO A 231 -35.84 18.30 -7.21
N TYR A 232 -35.48 17.80 -8.39
CA TYR A 232 -36.27 17.98 -9.61
C TYR A 232 -37.69 17.43 -9.45
N ASN A 233 -37.83 16.17 -9.04
CA ASN A 233 -39.14 15.52 -8.87
C ASN A 233 -39.98 16.20 -7.78
N VAL A 234 -39.36 16.67 -6.69
CA VAL A 234 -40.07 17.37 -5.61
C VAL A 234 -40.61 18.73 -6.08
N CYS A 235 -39.85 19.46 -6.90
CA CYS A 235 -40.22 20.82 -7.30
C CYS A 235 -41.10 20.87 -8.56
N PHE A 236 -40.88 19.98 -9.54
CA PHE A 236 -41.49 20.05 -10.86
C PHE A 236 -42.57 18.99 -11.12
N SER A 237 -42.53 17.80 -10.51
CA SER A 237 -43.49 16.71 -10.80
C SER A 237 -44.87 16.86 -10.15
N THR A 238 -45.10 17.89 -9.32
CA THR A 238 -46.42 18.18 -8.73
C THR A 238 -47.45 18.70 -9.75
N LEU A 239 -47.05 18.91 -11.01
CA LEU A 239 -47.89 19.40 -12.10
C LEU A 239 -48.54 18.27 -12.92
N ASP A 240 -47.88 17.12 -13.05
CA ASP A 240 -48.33 16.06 -13.98
C ASP A 240 -49.52 15.24 -13.43
N ASP A 241 -49.70 15.16 -12.11
CA ASP A 241 -50.81 14.40 -11.50
C ASP A 241 -52.18 15.08 -11.65
N SER A 242 -52.24 16.39 -11.96
CA SER A 242 -53.48 17.16 -11.99
C SER A 242 -53.99 17.51 -13.40
N SER A 243 -53.18 17.38 -14.46
CA SER A 243 -53.57 17.84 -15.79
C SER A 243 -52.93 17.03 -16.93
N HIS A 244 -53.53 15.87 -17.27
CA HIS A 244 -53.78 15.39 -18.64
C HIS A 244 -53.93 13.85 -18.66
N GLY A 245 -55.13 13.36 -18.93
CA GLY A 245 -55.38 11.95 -19.27
C GLY A 245 -55.06 11.67 -20.73
N ASN A 246 -53.78 11.48 -21.08
CA ASN A 246 -53.34 11.00 -22.39
C ASN A 246 -52.27 9.89 -22.26
N ASP A 247 -52.53 8.75 -22.93
CA ASP A 247 -51.85 7.45 -22.82
C ASP A 247 -50.35 7.42 -23.23
N GLU A 248 -49.75 8.50 -23.76
CA GLU A 248 -48.32 8.51 -24.15
C GLU A 248 -47.36 8.83 -22.99
N CYS A 249 -47.85 9.47 -21.92
CA CYS A 249 -47.03 9.90 -20.77
C CYS A 249 -46.71 8.75 -19.79
N ASP A 250 -47.44 7.64 -19.88
CA ASP A 250 -47.26 6.46 -19.02
C ASP A 250 -45.91 5.77 -19.21
N SER A 251 -45.28 5.88 -20.39
CA SER A 251 -43.99 5.22 -20.66
C SER A 251 -42.81 5.93 -19.97
N ALA A 252 -42.82 7.28 -19.96
CA ALA A 252 -41.77 8.09 -19.36
C ALA A 252 -41.84 8.08 -17.83
N SER A 253 -43.05 8.15 -17.26
CA SER A 253 -43.28 8.01 -15.81
C SER A 253 -42.94 6.61 -15.31
N ARG A 254 -43.24 5.55 -16.07
CA ARG A 254 -42.83 4.18 -15.73
C ARG A 254 -41.32 3.97 -15.81
N SER A 255 -40.64 4.61 -16.76
CA SER A 255 -39.18 4.53 -16.88
C SER A 255 -38.45 5.17 -15.69
N THR A 256 -38.92 6.32 -15.19
CA THR A 256 -38.28 7.02 -14.05
C THR A 256 -38.48 6.25 -12.74
N ILE A 257 -39.64 5.63 -12.54
CA ILE A 257 -39.93 4.76 -11.39
C ILE A 257 -39.02 3.53 -11.38
N VAL A 258 -38.81 2.88 -12.54
CA VAL A 258 -37.92 1.71 -12.64
C VAL A 258 -36.47 2.08 -12.30
N SER A 259 -35.98 3.23 -12.76
CA SER A 259 -34.63 3.70 -12.41
C SER A 259 -34.50 4.04 -10.92
N ASP A 260 -35.51 4.64 -10.31
CA ASP A 260 -35.51 4.94 -8.88
C ASP A 260 -35.45 3.65 -8.03
N ILE A 261 -36.26 2.64 -8.36
CA ILE A 261 -36.24 1.33 -7.69
C ILE A 261 -34.87 0.64 -7.86
N ALA A 262 -34.29 0.67 -9.07
CA ALA A 262 -32.98 0.08 -9.31
C ALA A 262 -31.88 0.73 -8.45
N VAL A 263 -31.92 2.05 -8.31
CA VAL A 263 -30.99 2.82 -7.49
C VAL A 263 -31.18 2.51 -6.00
N GLU A 264 -32.41 2.35 -5.52
CA GLU A 264 -32.68 1.91 -4.14
C GLU A 264 -32.11 0.52 -3.85
N MET A 265 -32.31 -0.44 -4.77
CA MET A 265 -31.74 -1.78 -4.64
C MET A 265 -30.21 -1.76 -4.57
N LEU A 266 -29.55 -0.89 -5.35
CA LEU A 266 -28.08 -0.72 -5.27
C LEU A 266 -27.63 -0.24 -3.89
N PHE A 267 -28.35 0.69 -3.26
CA PHE A 267 -28.02 1.17 -1.91
C PHE A 267 -28.26 0.13 -0.83
N ILE A 268 -29.31 -0.69 -0.96
CA ILE A 268 -29.56 -1.82 -0.05
C ILE A 268 -28.42 -2.84 -0.16
N ILE A 269 -28.00 -3.18 -1.38
CA ILE A 269 -26.85 -4.07 -1.61
C ILE A 269 -25.57 -3.46 -1.02
N ASP A 270 -25.37 -2.15 -1.14
CA ASP A 270 -24.21 -1.46 -0.57
C ASP A 270 -24.13 -1.61 0.96
N ILE A 271 -25.26 -1.47 1.67
CA ILE A 271 -25.31 -1.70 3.13
C ILE A 271 -24.87 -3.13 3.45
N VAL A 272 -25.38 -4.13 2.72
CA VAL A 272 -25.01 -5.55 2.91
C VAL A 272 -23.52 -5.77 2.66
N LEU A 273 -22.97 -5.14 1.63
CA LEU A 273 -21.53 -5.22 1.32
C LEU A 273 -20.68 -4.51 2.39
N ASN A 274 -21.14 -3.39 2.95
CA ASN A 274 -20.41 -2.67 4.00
C ASN A 274 -20.27 -3.48 5.29
N PHE A 275 -21.26 -4.31 5.66
CA PHE A 275 -21.12 -5.29 6.76
C PHE A 275 -20.04 -6.36 6.52
N ARG A 276 -19.56 -6.50 5.28
CA ARG A 276 -18.56 -7.50 4.86
C ARG A 276 -17.26 -6.87 4.35
N THR A 277 -17.14 -5.55 4.37
CA THR A 277 -15.91 -4.86 3.95
C THR A 277 -14.94 -4.71 5.12
N THR A 278 -13.66 -4.98 4.87
CA THR A 278 -12.59 -4.75 5.87
C THR A 278 -12.42 -3.26 6.15
N TYR A 279 -12.01 -2.88 7.35
CA TYR A 279 -11.57 -1.52 7.66
C TYR A 279 -10.15 -1.53 8.26
N VAL A 280 -9.53 -0.34 8.34
CA VAL A 280 -8.20 -0.14 8.93
C VAL A 280 -8.39 0.41 10.33
N SER A 281 -7.83 -0.26 11.33
CA SER A 281 -7.80 0.21 12.72
C SER A 281 -6.88 1.43 12.88
N GLU A 282 -7.02 2.21 13.94
CA GLU A 282 -6.11 3.32 14.31
C GLU A 282 -4.64 2.85 14.40
N SER A 283 -4.42 1.58 14.76
CA SER A 283 -3.10 0.92 14.77
C SER A 283 -2.50 0.65 13.37
N GLY A 284 -3.24 0.97 12.30
CA GLY A 284 -2.85 0.70 10.92
C GLY A 284 -2.99 -0.76 10.48
N GLN A 285 -3.54 -1.64 11.32
CA GLN A 285 -3.80 -3.04 10.96
C GLN A 285 -5.16 -3.19 10.26
N VAL A 286 -5.22 -4.12 9.29
CA VAL A 286 -6.47 -4.46 8.60
C VAL A 286 -7.25 -5.48 9.43
N VAL A 287 -8.48 -5.13 9.82
CA VAL A 287 -9.36 -6.02 10.60
C VAL A 287 -10.18 -6.88 9.66
N TYR A 288 -10.09 -8.20 9.85
CA TYR A 288 -10.81 -9.21 9.07
C TYR A 288 -11.94 -9.90 9.86
N ASP A 289 -12.05 -9.67 11.17
CA ASP A 289 -13.11 -10.31 11.96
C ASP A 289 -14.48 -9.71 11.64
N THR A 290 -15.44 -10.59 11.30
CA THR A 290 -16.80 -10.18 10.88
C THR A 290 -17.58 -9.53 12.02
N ARG A 291 -17.41 -9.99 13.26
CA ARG A 291 -18.11 -9.39 14.42
C ARG A 291 -17.60 -7.98 14.67
N SER A 292 -16.28 -7.81 14.66
CA SER A 292 -15.63 -6.51 14.81
C SER A 292 -16.03 -5.53 13.71
N ILE A 293 -16.08 -5.97 12.44
CA ILE A 293 -16.58 -5.17 11.31
C ILE A 293 -18.03 -4.74 11.53
N CYS A 294 -18.91 -5.68 11.92
CA CYS A 294 -20.33 -5.40 12.15
C CYS A 294 -20.54 -4.37 13.28
N LEU A 295 -19.88 -4.55 14.42
CA LEU A 295 -19.96 -3.63 15.55
C LEU A 295 -19.46 -2.24 15.16
N HIS A 296 -18.31 -2.16 14.48
CA HIS A 296 -17.75 -0.89 14.03
C HIS A 296 -18.66 -0.16 13.03
N TYR A 297 -19.23 -0.87 12.04
CA TYR A 297 -20.15 -0.27 11.08
C TYR A 297 -21.47 0.16 11.72
N SER A 298 -22.01 -0.65 12.63
CA SER A 298 -23.25 -0.34 13.36
C SER A 298 -23.15 0.90 14.24
N ALA A 299 -21.97 1.15 14.81
CA ALA A 299 -21.71 2.30 15.68
C ALA A 299 -21.43 3.60 14.90
N THR A 300 -21.03 3.51 13.63
CA THR A 300 -20.56 4.67 12.84
C THR A 300 -21.59 5.15 11.83
N TRP A 301 -21.77 4.41 10.74
CA TRP A 301 -22.48 4.91 9.54
C TRP A 301 -23.79 4.18 9.24
N PHE A 302 -24.01 3.01 9.85
CA PHE A 302 -25.19 2.19 9.55
C PHE A 302 -26.53 2.94 9.71
N ILE A 303 -26.71 3.71 10.78
CA ILE A 303 -27.97 4.44 11.04
C ILE A 303 -28.25 5.44 9.91
N LEU A 304 -27.23 6.20 9.50
CA LEU A 304 -27.34 7.17 8.41
C LEU A 304 -27.62 6.48 7.07
N ASP A 305 -26.94 5.36 6.81
CA ASP A 305 -27.10 4.59 5.59
C ASP A 305 -28.49 3.94 5.49
N LEU A 306 -29.03 3.47 6.62
CA LEU A 306 -30.36 2.87 6.72
C LEU A 306 -31.45 3.90 6.44
N ILE A 307 -31.41 5.06 7.10
CA ILE A 307 -32.38 6.16 6.89
C ILE A 307 -32.35 6.61 5.43
N ALA A 308 -31.16 6.72 4.85
CA ALA A 308 -30.98 7.12 3.46
C ALA A 308 -31.48 6.07 2.44
N ALA A 309 -31.63 4.80 2.82
CA ALA A 309 -32.05 3.70 1.94
C ALA A 309 -33.55 3.36 2.05
N LEU A 310 -34.33 4.06 2.87
CA LEU A 310 -35.76 3.77 3.05
C LEU A 310 -36.57 4.01 1.76
N PRO A 311 -37.31 3.00 1.27
CA PRO A 311 -38.12 3.10 0.05
C PRO A 311 -39.49 3.72 0.36
N PHE A 312 -39.54 5.03 0.58
CA PHE A 312 -40.80 5.75 0.88
C PHE A 312 -41.83 5.66 -0.26
N ASP A 313 -41.40 5.39 -1.49
CA ASP A 313 -42.28 5.20 -2.65
C ASP A 313 -43.16 3.95 -2.51
N LEU A 314 -42.75 2.94 -1.73
CA LEU A 314 -43.59 1.78 -1.46
C LEU A 314 -44.82 2.11 -0.60
N LEU A 315 -44.77 3.19 0.21
CA LEU A 315 -45.91 3.63 1.02
C LEU A 315 -47.05 4.19 0.14
N TYR A 316 -46.74 4.73 -1.04
CA TYR A 316 -47.74 5.14 -2.03
C TYR A 316 -48.50 3.94 -2.61
N ALA A 317 -47.83 2.80 -2.82
CA ALA A 317 -48.46 1.57 -3.29
C ALA A 317 -49.45 0.98 -2.27
N PHE A 318 -49.30 1.31 -0.99
CA PHE A 318 -50.22 0.89 0.09
C PHE A 318 -51.41 1.84 0.30
N ASN A 319 -51.63 2.81 -0.60
CA ASN A 319 -52.83 3.65 -0.64
C ASN A 319 -53.14 4.42 0.66
N ILE A 320 -52.10 4.75 1.44
CA ILE A 320 -52.23 5.59 2.63
C ILE A 320 -52.35 7.05 2.13
N THR A 321 -53.48 7.71 2.42
CA THR A 321 -53.75 9.10 2.05
C THR A 321 -52.83 10.04 2.82
N VAL A 322 -51.59 10.19 2.37
CA VAL A 322 -50.65 11.13 2.95
C VAL A 322 -50.28 12.16 1.89
N THR A 323 -50.87 13.34 2.07
CA THR A 323 -50.62 14.61 1.40
C THR A 323 -49.13 14.97 1.29
N SER A 324 -48.80 15.97 0.44
CA SER A 324 -47.59 16.82 0.30
C SER A 324 -46.34 16.52 1.18
N LEU A 325 -46.52 16.23 2.46
CA LEU A 325 -45.49 15.77 3.40
C LEU A 325 -44.70 14.51 2.92
N VAL A 326 -45.31 13.54 2.23
CA VAL A 326 -44.56 12.36 1.72
C VAL A 326 -43.61 12.75 0.60
N HIS A 327 -44.00 13.70 -0.27
CA HIS A 327 -43.09 14.22 -1.28
C HIS A 327 -41.89 14.93 -0.64
N LEU A 328 -42.08 15.63 0.48
CA LEU A 328 -40.98 16.23 1.23
C LEU A 328 -40.07 15.18 1.90
N LEU A 329 -40.62 14.06 2.37
CA LEU A 329 -39.82 12.96 2.94
C LEU A 329 -38.84 12.34 1.93
N LYS A 330 -39.09 12.46 0.61
CA LYS A 330 -38.13 12.01 -0.42
C LYS A 330 -36.79 12.76 -0.32
N THR A 331 -36.76 13.98 0.23
CA THR A 331 -35.52 14.76 0.41
C THR A 331 -34.54 14.11 1.39
N VAL A 332 -34.99 13.20 2.26
CA VAL A 332 -34.13 12.38 3.12
C VAL A 332 -33.11 11.58 2.30
N ARG A 333 -33.41 11.26 1.04
CA ARG A 333 -32.48 10.62 0.09
C ARG A 333 -31.22 11.46 -0.18
N LEU A 334 -31.23 12.78 0.04
CA LEU A 334 -30.05 13.64 -0.11
C LEU A 334 -28.98 13.37 0.96
N LEU A 335 -29.34 12.76 2.10
CA LEU A 335 -28.37 12.32 3.11
C LEU A 335 -27.32 11.35 2.54
N ARG A 336 -27.61 10.69 1.41
CA ARG A 336 -26.66 9.84 0.68
C ARG A 336 -25.39 10.59 0.26
N LEU A 337 -25.45 11.91 0.08
CA LEU A 337 -24.27 12.72 -0.25
C LEU A 337 -23.24 12.79 0.87
N LEU A 338 -23.61 12.55 2.12
CA LEU A 338 -22.64 12.45 3.22
C LEU A 338 -21.66 11.28 3.01
N ARG A 339 -22.01 10.28 2.20
CA ARG A 339 -21.11 9.18 1.81
C ARG A 339 -19.93 9.67 0.97
N LEU A 340 -20.03 10.82 0.32
CA LEU A 340 -18.90 11.45 -0.37
C LEU A 340 -17.79 11.81 0.62
N LEU A 341 -18.15 12.21 1.85
CA LEU A 341 -17.19 12.56 2.90
C LEU A 341 -16.34 11.34 3.28
N GLN A 342 -16.94 10.15 3.38
CA GLN A 342 -16.22 8.90 3.68
C GLN A 342 -15.19 8.54 2.60
N LYS A 343 -15.42 8.99 1.36
CA LYS A 343 -14.57 8.66 0.20
C LYS A 343 -13.61 9.80 -0.18
N LEU A 344 -13.72 10.96 0.46
CA LEU A 344 -12.96 12.17 0.11
C LEU A 344 -11.44 11.94 0.26
N ASP A 345 -11.00 11.19 1.27
CA ASP A 345 -9.58 10.84 1.47
C ASP A 345 -9.00 9.96 0.34
N ARG A 346 -9.84 9.13 -0.29
CA ARG A 346 -9.44 8.33 -1.46
C ARG A 346 -9.31 9.20 -2.69
N TYR A 347 -10.26 10.10 -2.90
CA TYR A 347 -10.33 10.95 -4.09
C TYR A 347 -9.34 12.13 -4.04
N SER A 348 -9.03 12.65 -2.85
CA SER A 348 -8.10 13.78 -2.64
C SER A 348 -6.67 13.53 -3.14
N GLN A 349 -6.31 12.27 -3.40
CA GLN A 349 -5.01 11.87 -3.96
C GLN A 349 -4.79 12.38 -5.37
N TYR A 350 -5.85 12.40 -6.17
CA TYR A 350 -5.80 12.75 -7.59
C TYR A 350 -6.40 14.13 -7.77
N SER A 351 -5.53 15.13 -7.94
CA SER A 351 -5.97 16.53 -8.03
C SER A 351 -6.95 16.78 -9.19
N SER A 352 -6.85 16.03 -10.29
CA SER A 352 -7.83 16.08 -11.38
C SER A 352 -9.22 15.59 -10.95
N VAL A 353 -9.29 14.52 -10.16
CA VAL A 353 -10.56 13.99 -9.62
C VAL A 353 -11.19 15.00 -8.65
N VAL A 354 -10.38 15.64 -7.80
CA VAL A 354 -10.86 16.71 -6.90
C VAL A 354 -11.48 17.86 -7.70
N LEU A 355 -10.82 18.31 -8.77
CA LEU A 355 -11.36 19.36 -9.64
C LEU A 355 -12.67 18.95 -10.29
N THR A 356 -12.74 17.73 -10.86
CA THR A 356 -13.98 17.22 -11.47
C THR A 356 -15.11 17.11 -10.44
N LEU A 357 -14.83 16.63 -9.23
CA LEU A 357 -15.81 16.55 -8.15
C LEU A 357 -16.28 17.94 -7.70
N LEU A 358 -15.38 18.91 -7.63
CA LEU A 358 -15.72 20.30 -7.29
C LEU A 358 -16.60 20.95 -8.37
N MET A 359 -16.27 20.77 -9.65
CA MET A 359 -17.10 21.26 -10.77
C MET A 359 -18.47 20.59 -10.80
N SER A 360 -18.52 19.28 -10.52
CA SER A 360 -19.75 18.53 -10.39
C SER A 360 -20.62 19.03 -9.22
N MET A 361 -20.01 19.34 -8.08
CA MET A 361 -20.71 19.92 -6.92
C MET A 361 -21.22 21.34 -7.22
N PHE A 362 -20.44 22.16 -7.94
CA PHE A 362 -20.88 23.48 -8.41
C PHE A 362 -22.14 23.38 -9.30
N ALA A 363 -22.15 22.42 -10.24
CA ALA A 363 -23.32 22.17 -11.09
C ALA A 363 -24.54 21.67 -10.28
N LEU A 364 -24.33 20.79 -9.29
CA LEU A 364 -25.41 20.35 -8.39
C LEU A 364 -25.98 21.50 -7.57
N LEU A 365 -25.13 22.36 -7.03
CA LEU A 365 -25.56 23.53 -6.27
C LEU A 365 -26.38 24.48 -7.15
N ALA A 366 -25.95 24.73 -8.39
CA ALA A 366 -26.73 25.50 -9.36
C ALA A 366 -28.10 24.87 -9.59
N HIS A 367 -28.16 23.56 -9.80
CA HIS A 367 -29.40 22.82 -9.96
C HIS A 367 -30.32 22.92 -8.72
N TRP A 368 -29.79 22.80 -7.51
CA TRP A 368 -30.58 22.92 -6.28
C TRP A 368 -31.13 24.34 -6.08
N LEU A 369 -30.29 25.35 -6.28
CA LEU A 369 -30.74 26.73 -6.23
C LEU A 369 -31.78 27.01 -7.32
N ALA A 370 -31.68 26.40 -8.51
CA ALA A 370 -32.67 26.52 -9.56
C ALA A 370 -34.03 25.92 -9.15
N CYS A 371 -34.00 24.76 -8.48
CA CYS A 371 -35.20 24.14 -7.92
C CYS A 371 -35.85 25.03 -6.85
N VAL A 372 -35.06 25.61 -5.95
CA VAL A 372 -35.56 26.54 -4.92
C VAL A 372 -36.12 27.81 -5.57
N TRP A 373 -35.43 28.37 -6.56
CA TRP A 373 -35.89 29.54 -7.33
C TRP A 373 -37.25 29.29 -7.98
N TYR A 374 -37.45 28.11 -8.55
CA TYR A 374 -38.73 27.68 -9.08
C TYR A 374 -39.84 27.61 -8.03
N VAL A 375 -39.55 27.01 -6.87
CA VAL A 375 -40.52 26.92 -5.76
C VAL A 375 -40.91 28.30 -5.22
N ILE A 376 -39.97 29.25 -5.16
CA ILE A 376 -40.27 30.64 -4.76
C ILE A 376 -41.27 31.26 -5.73
N GLY A 377 -41.00 31.22 -7.04
CA GLY A 377 -41.90 31.78 -8.05
C GLY A 377 -43.28 31.12 -8.04
N ARG A 378 -43.33 29.81 -7.80
CA ARG A 378 -44.60 29.08 -7.66
C ARG A 378 -45.41 29.48 -6.43
N LYS A 379 -44.78 29.60 -5.27
CA LYS A 379 -45.49 29.99 -4.04
C LYS A 379 -46.04 31.42 -4.12
N GLU A 380 -45.31 32.32 -4.77
CA GLU A 380 -45.77 33.70 -5.01
C GLU A 380 -46.91 33.75 -6.05
N LEU A 381 -46.91 32.85 -7.04
CA LEU A 381 -48.04 32.68 -7.96
C LEU A 381 -49.29 32.14 -7.23
N GLU A 382 -49.13 31.18 -6.31
CA GLU A 382 -50.23 30.57 -5.54
C GLU A 382 -50.79 31.48 -4.44
N SER A 383 -50.00 32.38 -3.85
CA SER A 383 -50.48 33.30 -2.80
C SER A 383 -51.51 34.31 -3.31
N ASN A 384 -51.54 34.55 -4.62
CA ASN A 384 -52.55 35.32 -5.33
C ASN A 384 -52.77 36.74 -4.75
N ASP A 385 -51.70 37.36 -4.25
CA ASP A 385 -51.73 38.68 -3.66
C ASP A 385 -51.95 39.77 -4.73
N PRO A 386 -52.99 40.61 -4.63
CA PRO A 386 -53.40 41.54 -5.69
C PRO A 386 -52.39 42.68 -5.97
N LEU A 387 -51.39 42.90 -5.10
CA LEU A 387 -50.32 43.90 -5.31
C LEU A 387 -49.08 43.36 -6.03
N THR A 388 -48.79 42.06 -5.92
CA THR A 388 -47.53 41.45 -6.40
C THR A 388 -47.73 40.49 -7.57
N TRP A 389 -48.99 40.20 -7.93
CA TRP A 389 -49.37 39.20 -8.94
C TRP A 389 -48.68 39.36 -10.31
N ASP A 390 -48.34 40.59 -10.69
CA ASP A 390 -47.87 40.93 -12.04
C ASP A 390 -46.34 41.05 -12.16
N ILE A 391 -45.62 40.96 -11.03
CA ILE A 391 -44.22 41.38 -10.88
C ILE A 391 -43.26 40.19 -10.70
N GLY A 392 -43.76 39.02 -10.29
CA GLY A 392 -42.95 37.82 -10.07
C GLY A 392 -42.20 37.35 -11.32
N TRP A 393 -41.04 36.73 -11.13
CA TRP A 393 -40.14 36.34 -12.23
C TRP A 393 -40.78 35.31 -13.19
N LEU A 394 -41.64 34.42 -12.67
CA LEU A 394 -42.28 33.35 -13.45
C LEU A 394 -43.36 33.90 -14.39
N GLN A 395 -44.10 34.91 -13.95
CA GLN A 395 -45.08 35.64 -14.74
C GLN A 395 -44.40 36.50 -15.80
N GLU A 396 -43.31 37.19 -15.45
CA GLU A 396 -42.50 37.95 -16.41
C GLU A 396 -41.90 37.04 -17.49
N LEU A 397 -41.46 35.84 -17.13
CA LEU A 397 -41.01 34.83 -18.10
C LEU A 397 -42.14 34.41 -19.05
N GLY A 398 -43.34 34.16 -18.53
CA GLY A 398 -44.52 33.82 -19.35
C GLY A 398 -44.90 34.94 -20.33
N LYS A 399 -44.79 36.21 -19.90
CA LYS A 399 -45.00 37.39 -20.76
C LYS A 399 -43.98 37.43 -21.91
N ARG A 400 -42.69 37.19 -21.63
CA ARG A 400 -41.62 37.19 -22.64
C ARG A 400 -41.70 36.04 -23.63
N LEU A 401 -42.21 34.89 -23.21
CA LEU A 401 -42.38 33.70 -24.03
C LEU A 401 -43.74 33.63 -24.74
N GLU A 402 -44.53 34.71 -24.71
CA GLU A 402 -45.87 34.78 -25.31
C GLU A 402 -46.84 33.69 -24.81
N THR A 403 -46.59 33.17 -23.60
CA THR A 403 -47.38 32.14 -22.91
C THR A 403 -47.74 32.62 -21.50
N PRO A 404 -48.56 33.69 -21.39
CA PRO A 404 -48.89 34.27 -20.10
C PRO A 404 -49.80 33.34 -19.26
N TYR A 405 -49.71 33.49 -17.94
CA TYR A 405 -50.66 32.87 -17.02
C TYR A 405 -52.00 33.63 -17.05
N VAL A 406 -53.10 32.88 -17.10
CA VAL A 406 -54.49 33.33 -17.06
C VAL A 406 -55.11 32.79 -15.77
N ASN A 407 -55.68 33.66 -14.91
CA ASN A 407 -56.28 33.29 -13.61
C ASN A 407 -55.37 32.42 -12.72
N SER A 408 -54.08 32.77 -12.62
CA SER A 408 -53.07 32.23 -11.69
C SER A 408 -52.73 30.74 -11.81
N THR A 409 -53.47 29.96 -12.61
CA THR A 409 -53.35 28.51 -12.71
C THR A 409 -53.53 27.96 -14.13
N LEU A 410 -54.04 28.77 -15.08
CA LEU A 410 -54.32 28.34 -16.45
C LEU A 410 -53.30 28.98 -17.42
N GLY A 411 -52.65 28.20 -18.28
CA GLY A 411 -51.57 28.72 -19.14
C GLY A 411 -50.21 28.81 -18.44
N GLY A 412 -49.24 29.48 -19.06
CA GLY A 412 -47.86 29.57 -18.57
C GLY A 412 -46.82 28.85 -19.45
N PRO A 413 -45.52 29.10 -19.23
CA PRO A 413 -44.43 28.43 -19.92
C PRO A 413 -44.36 26.93 -19.57
N SER A 414 -43.86 26.12 -20.51
CA SER A 414 -43.68 24.68 -20.27
C SER A 414 -42.73 24.41 -19.10
N VAL A 415 -42.93 23.28 -18.42
CA VAL A 415 -42.08 22.84 -17.28
C VAL A 415 -40.60 22.78 -17.67
N GLN A 416 -40.31 22.35 -18.90
CA GLN A 416 -38.96 22.34 -19.46
C GLN A 416 -38.37 23.75 -19.58
N SER A 417 -39.15 24.70 -20.10
CA SER A 417 -38.74 26.09 -20.25
C SER A 417 -38.51 26.76 -18.89
N ALA A 418 -39.42 26.54 -17.93
CA ALA A 418 -39.29 27.07 -16.57
C ALA A 418 -38.05 26.52 -15.85
N TYR A 419 -37.75 25.22 -16.00
CA TYR A 419 -36.54 24.61 -15.45
C TYR A 419 -35.26 25.20 -16.08
N ILE A 420 -35.20 25.30 -17.41
CA ILE A 420 -34.05 25.87 -18.12
C ILE A 420 -33.84 27.33 -17.72
N ALA A 421 -34.90 28.14 -17.64
CA ALA A 421 -34.83 29.53 -17.23
C ALA A 421 -34.34 29.68 -15.76
N SER A 422 -34.80 28.81 -14.86
CA SER A 422 -34.35 28.78 -13.46
C SER A 422 -32.87 28.40 -13.34
N LEU A 423 -32.44 27.40 -14.11
CA LEU A 423 -31.04 26.97 -14.15
C LEU A 423 -30.14 28.05 -14.76
N TYR A 424 -30.61 28.70 -15.82
CA TYR A 424 -29.92 29.82 -16.45
C TYR A 424 -29.72 30.98 -15.48
N PHE A 425 -30.78 31.38 -14.75
CA PHE A 425 -30.70 32.44 -13.74
C PHE A 425 -29.65 32.12 -12.67
N THR A 426 -29.73 30.93 -12.09
CA THR A 426 -28.83 30.52 -11.01
C THR A 426 -27.39 30.32 -11.47
N LEU A 427 -27.16 29.74 -12.64
CA LEU A 427 -25.82 29.67 -13.24
C LEU A 427 -25.26 31.06 -13.51
N SER A 428 -26.05 31.98 -14.07
CA SER A 428 -25.60 33.35 -14.35
C SER A 428 -25.27 34.13 -13.08
N SER A 429 -26.00 33.87 -11.98
CA SER A 429 -25.76 34.48 -10.67
C SER A 429 -24.54 33.87 -9.96
N LEU A 430 -24.41 32.54 -9.97
CA LEU A 430 -23.26 31.83 -9.37
C LEU A 430 -21.95 32.10 -10.09
N THR A 431 -21.99 32.32 -11.41
CA THR A 431 -20.82 32.67 -12.23
C THR A 431 -20.55 34.17 -12.26
N SER A 432 -21.31 34.99 -11.53
CA SER A 432 -21.20 36.46 -11.47
C SER A 432 -21.38 37.18 -12.82
N VAL A 433 -22.04 36.55 -13.80
CA VAL A 433 -22.30 37.15 -15.12
C VAL A 433 -23.51 38.07 -15.10
N GLY A 434 -24.64 37.61 -14.53
CA GLY A 434 -25.83 38.44 -14.31
C GLY A 434 -26.45 39.10 -15.56
N PHE A 435 -26.83 38.31 -16.57
CA PHE A 435 -27.37 38.83 -17.85
C PHE A 435 -28.65 39.67 -17.75
N GLY A 436 -29.47 39.50 -16.71
CA GLY A 436 -30.69 40.30 -16.49
C GLY A 436 -31.94 39.88 -17.27
N ASN A 437 -31.88 38.80 -18.07
CA ASN A 437 -33.06 38.29 -18.80
C ASN A 437 -34.11 37.65 -17.86
N VAL A 438 -33.65 37.08 -16.75
CA VAL A 438 -34.47 36.65 -15.61
C VAL A 438 -33.87 37.36 -14.41
N CYS A 439 -34.68 38.10 -13.66
CA CYS A 439 -34.22 38.91 -12.54
C CYS A 439 -35.20 38.84 -11.37
N ALA A 440 -34.68 39.14 -10.18
CA ALA A 440 -35.46 39.24 -8.95
C ALA A 440 -36.14 40.61 -8.85
N ASN A 441 -37.46 40.59 -8.76
CA ASN A 441 -38.32 41.74 -8.66
C ASN A 441 -38.96 41.85 -7.26
N THR A 442 -39.37 40.72 -6.67
CA THR A 442 -39.96 40.68 -5.31
C THR A 442 -38.90 40.68 -4.22
N ASP A 443 -39.28 41.00 -2.98
CA ASP A 443 -38.33 41.05 -1.86
C ASP A 443 -37.79 39.65 -1.50
N ALA A 444 -38.63 38.60 -1.60
CA ALA A 444 -38.18 37.23 -1.38
C ALA A 444 -37.19 36.77 -2.47
N GLU A 445 -37.49 37.07 -3.74
CA GLU A 445 -36.59 36.83 -4.86
C GLU A 445 -35.25 37.56 -4.70
N LYS A 446 -35.26 38.82 -4.25
CA LYS A 446 -34.05 39.62 -4.01
C LYS A 446 -33.20 39.05 -2.87
N ILE A 447 -33.81 38.68 -1.75
CA ILE A 447 -33.11 38.05 -0.62
C ILE A 447 -32.44 36.74 -1.09
N PHE A 448 -33.18 35.91 -1.82
CA PHE A 448 -32.63 34.66 -2.38
C PHE A 448 -31.47 34.92 -3.35
N SER A 449 -31.58 35.96 -4.18
CA SER A 449 -30.52 36.36 -5.11
C SER A 449 -29.27 36.84 -4.38
N ILE A 450 -29.40 37.62 -3.30
CA ILE A 450 -28.28 38.05 -2.46
C ILE A 450 -27.57 36.83 -1.84
N CYS A 451 -28.33 35.88 -1.28
CA CYS A 451 -27.76 34.64 -0.75
C CYS A 451 -27.04 33.83 -1.84
N THR A 452 -27.65 33.70 -3.03
CA THR A 452 -27.08 32.97 -4.17
C THR A 452 -25.78 33.62 -4.65
N MET A 453 -25.73 34.95 -4.75
CA MET A 453 -24.50 35.68 -5.12
C MET A 453 -23.39 35.49 -4.10
N LEU A 454 -23.69 35.52 -2.79
CA LEU A 454 -22.69 35.30 -1.73
C LEU A 454 -22.11 33.88 -1.79
N ILE A 455 -22.97 32.87 -1.94
CA ILE A 455 -22.55 31.47 -2.09
C ILE A 455 -21.73 31.31 -3.38
N GLY A 456 -22.17 31.92 -4.49
CA GLY A 456 -21.47 31.92 -5.77
C GLY A 456 -20.06 32.48 -5.67
N ALA A 457 -19.89 33.63 -5.03
CA ALA A 457 -18.59 34.26 -4.81
C ALA A 457 -17.62 33.34 -4.04
N LEU A 458 -18.09 32.69 -2.96
CA LEU A 458 -17.28 31.74 -2.19
C LEU A 458 -16.90 30.51 -3.03
N MET A 459 -17.86 29.93 -3.75
CA MET A 459 -17.64 28.75 -4.58
C MET A 459 -16.67 29.02 -5.72
N HIS A 460 -16.82 30.17 -6.38
CA HIS A 460 -15.90 30.62 -7.43
C HIS A 460 -14.47 30.78 -6.88
N ALA A 461 -14.31 31.40 -5.70
CA ALA A 461 -13.00 31.51 -5.05
C ALA A 461 -12.36 30.15 -4.77
N VAL A 462 -13.13 29.16 -4.28
CA VAL A 462 -12.63 27.79 -4.03
C VAL A 462 -12.25 27.07 -5.33
N VAL A 463 -13.05 27.20 -6.38
CA VAL A 463 -12.78 26.62 -7.70
C VAL A 463 -11.49 27.19 -8.29
N PHE A 464 -11.37 28.51 -8.38
CA PHE A 464 -10.18 29.17 -8.92
C PHE A 464 -8.95 28.88 -8.07
N GLY A 465 -9.07 28.87 -6.73
CA GLY A 465 -7.97 28.50 -5.84
C GLY A 465 -7.42 27.09 -6.11
N ASN A 466 -8.31 26.11 -6.30
CA ASN A 466 -7.90 24.74 -6.65
C ASN A 466 -7.29 24.64 -8.04
N VAL A 467 -7.86 25.32 -9.05
CA VAL A 467 -7.30 25.37 -10.40
C VAL A 467 -5.88 25.94 -10.37
N THR A 468 -5.67 27.07 -9.68
CA THR A 468 -4.35 27.68 -9.51
C THR A 468 -3.38 26.72 -8.81
N ALA A 469 -3.80 26.04 -7.74
CA ALA A 469 -2.95 25.06 -7.04
C ALA A 469 -2.56 23.86 -7.94
N ILE A 470 -3.48 23.38 -8.78
CA ILE A 470 -3.20 22.31 -9.74
C ILE A 470 -2.18 22.77 -10.79
N ILE A 471 -2.38 23.97 -11.35
CA ILE A 471 -1.45 24.56 -12.31
C ILE A 471 -0.06 24.70 -11.69
N GLN A 472 0.04 25.24 -10.47
CA GLN A 472 1.29 25.35 -9.74
C GLN A 472 1.96 23.98 -9.53
N ARG A 473 1.19 22.96 -9.14
CA ARG A 473 1.71 21.59 -8.97
C ARG A 473 2.20 21.00 -10.28
N MET A 474 1.45 21.18 -11.38
CA MET A 474 1.81 20.69 -12.71
C MET A 474 3.11 21.33 -13.21
N TYR A 475 3.28 22.63 -13.01
CA TYR A 475 4.48 23.36 -13.42
C TYR A 475 5.63 23.32 -12.41
N SER A 476 5.46 22.69 -11.24
CA SER A 476 6.49 22.67 -10.17
C SER A 476 7.86 22.18 -10.65
N ARG A 477 7.91 21.08 -11.42
CA ARG A 477 9.17 20.53 -11.96
C ARG A 477 9.81 21.43 -13.01
N ARG A 478 9.00 22.01 -13.88
CA ARG A 478 9.49 22.96 -14.91
C ARG A 478 9.98 24.26 -14.28
N SER A 479 9.27 24.75 -13.26
CA SER A 479 9.68 25.89 -12.46
C SER A 479 11.02 25.62 -11.78
N LEU A 480 11.20 24.47 -11.13
CA LEU A 480 12.48 24.09 -10.52
C LEU A 480 13.65 24.07 -11.52
N TYR A 481 13.45 23.51 -12.72
CA TYR A 481 14.44 23.55 -13.79
C TYR A 481 14.83 24.99 -14.15
N HIS A 482 13.84 25.85 -14.38
CA HIS A 482 14.09 27.25 -14.74
C HIS A 482 14.77 28.03 -13.61
N THR A 483 14.40 27.81 -12.35
CA THR A 483 15.05 28.42 -11.19
C THR A 483 16.52 28.00 -11.12
N ARG A 484 16.82 26.69 -11.14
CA ARG A 484 18.20 26.19 -11.09
C ARG A 484 19.04 26.63 -12.30
N MET A 485 18.44 26.66 -13.49
CA MET A 485 19.09 27.17 -14.70
C MET A 485 19.40 28.67 -14.59
N LYS A 486 18.51 29.45 -13.97
CA LYS A 486 18.74 30.87 -13.70
C LYS A 486 19.90 31.05 -12.72
N ASP A 487 19.89 30.33 -11.60
CA ASP A 487 20.98 30.36 -10.62
C ASP A 487 22.34 30.04 -11.26
N LEU A 488 22.39 29.02 -12.13
CA LEU A 488 23.59 28.67 -12.89
C LEU A 488 24.06 29.80 -13.82
N LYS A 489 23.13 30.43 -14.54
CA LYS A 489 23.46 31.57 -15.42
C LYS A 489 23.94 32.78 -14.64
N ASP A 490 23.34 33.04 -13.49
CA ASP A 490 23.75 34.13 -12.59
C ASP A 490 25.13 33.85 -11.98
N PHE A 491 25.40 32.61 -11.56
CA PHE A 491 26.74 32.17 -11.13
C PHE A 491 27.80 32.40 -12.22
N ILE A 492 27.53 31.97 -13.45
CA ILE A 492 28.42 32.18 -14.60
C ILE A 492 28.70 33.67 -14.83
N ARG A 493 27.67 34.52 -14.68
CA ARG A 493 27.77 35.97 -14.88
C ARG A 493 28.60 36.64 -13.78
N VAL A 494 28.33 36.31 -12.51
CA VAL A 494 29.01 36.88 -11.34
C VAL A 494 30.51 36.56 -11.37
N HIS A 495 30.86 35.31 -11.70
CA HIS A 495 32.24 34.85 -11.75
C HIS A 495 32.95 35.12 -13.08
N ARG A 496 32.28 35.77 -14.06
CA ARG A 496 32.83 36.11 -15.39
C ARG A 496 33.53 34.93 -16.08
N LEU A 497 32.87 33.77 -16.10
CA LEU A 497 33.46 32.55 -16.67
C LEU A 497 33.60 32.66 -18.20
N PRO A 498 34.67 32.08 -18.79
CA PRO A 498 34.89 32.12 -20.23
C PRO A 498 33.77 31.41 -21.01
N GLN A 499 33.48 31.88 -22.22
CA GLN A 499 32.36 31.40 -23.04
C GLN A 499 32.38 29.88 -23.28
N HIS A 500 33.56 29.29 -23.46
CA HIS A 500 33.73 27.85 -23.62
C HIS A 500 33.32 27.06 -22.37
N LEU A 501 33.72 27.51 -21.18
CA LEU A 501 33.33 26.85 -19.92
C LEU A 501 31.84 27.04 -19.63
N LYS A 502 31.30 28.22 -19.93
CA LYS A 502 29.86 28.51 -19.83
C LYS A 502 29.04 27.54 -20.68
N GLN A 503 29.39 27.33 -21.94
CA GLN A 503 28.68 26.41 -22.83
C GLN A 503 28.69 24.99 -22.26
N ARG A 504 29.87 24.51 -21.84
CA ARG A 504 30.03 23.21 -21.20
C ARG A 504 29.17 23.03 -19.95
N MET A 505 29.16 24.02 -19.06
CA MET A 505 28.33 23.98 -17.84
C MET A 505 26.84 23.89 -18.15
N LEU A 506 26.37 24.63 -19.17
CA LEU A 506 24.96 24.62 -19.58
C LEU A 506 24.57 23.30 -20.23
N GLU A 507 25.40 22.76 -21.13
CA GLU A 507 25.16 21.47 -21.80
C GLU A 507 25.16 20.31 -20.78
N TYR A 508 26.12 20.31 -19.84
CA TYR A 508 26.16 19.36 -18.73
C TYR A 508 24.87 19.40 -17.91
N PHE A 509 24.44 20.60 -17.50
CA PHE A 509 23.23 20.76 -16.69
C PHE A 509 21.97 20.30 -17.43
N GLN A 510 21.83 20.68 -18.71
CA GLN A 510 20.70 20.27 -19.55
C GLN A 510 20.64 18.75 -19.76
N THR A 511 21.79 18.15 -20.02
CA THR A 511 21.87 16.70 -20.25
C THR A 511 21.63 15.91 -18.97
N THR A 512 22.24 16.33 -17.86
CA THR A 512 21.99 15.71 -16.56
C THR A 512 20.51 15.81 -16.18
N TRP A 513 19.87 16.96 -16.44
CA TRP A 513 18.44 17.13 -16.17
C TRP A 513 17.56 16.26 -17.06
N SER A 514 17.90 16.09 -18.35
CA SER A 514 17.12 15.28 -19.28
C SER A 514 17.18 13.79 -18.96
N VAL A 515 18.30 13.32 -18.39
CA VAL A 515 18.48 11.92 -17.96
C VAL A 515 17.81 11.67 -16.60
N ASN A 516 18.05 12.54 -15.62
CA ASN A 516 17.61 12.32 -14.23
C ASN A 516 16.24 12.95 -13.91
N ASN A 517 15.62 13.69 -14.84
CA ASN A 517 14.41 14.49 -14.62
C ASN A 517 14.49 15.44 -13.41
N GLY A 518 15.71 15.85 -13.03
CA GLY A 518 15.96 16.69 -11.87
C GLY A 518 15.83 15.97 -10.51
N ILE A 519 15.99 14.65 -10.47
CA ILE A 519 15.94 13.85 -9.24
C ILE A 519 17.36 13.47 -8.80
N ASN A 520 17.72 13.85 -7.58
CA ASN A 520 18.96 13.39 -6.95
C ASN A 520 18.74 12.01 -6.34
N ALA A 521 19.26 10.96 -6.99
CA ALA A 521 19.09 9.59 -6.51
C ALA A 521 19.65 9.41 -5.08
N ASN A 522 20.81 9.99 -4.76
CA ASN A 522 21.44 9.83 -3.45
C ASN A 522 20.60 10.43 -2.32
N GLU A 523 19.99 11.59 -2.55
CA GLU A 523 19.13 12.27 -1.57
C GLU A 523 17.85 11.46 -1.32
N LEU A 524 17.21 10.98 -2.40
CA LEU A 524 16.02 10.12 -2.32
C LEU A 524 16.32 8.80 -1.62
N LEU A 525 17.50 8.24 -1.80
CA LEU A 525 17.92 6.98 -1.19
C LEU A 525 18.14 7.08 0.33
N HIS A 526 18.34 8.28 0.87
CA HIS A 526 18.48 8.49 2.32
C HIS A 526 17.17 8.34 3.09
N ASP A 527 16.02 8.48 2.44
CA ASP A 527 14.69 8.34 3.07
C ASP A 527 14.34 6.86 3.38
N PHE A 528 15.10 5.91 2.81
CA PHE A 528 14.86 4.47 2.97
C PHE A 528 15.79 3.82 4.00
N PRO A 529 15.34 2.76 4.69
CA PRO A 529 16.20 1.95 5.56
C PRO A 529 17.41 1.36 4.81
N ASP A 530 18.50 1.13 5.52
CA ASP A 530 19.78 0.71 4.95
C ASP A 530 19.68 -0.57 4.09
N GLU A 531 18.86 -1.55 4.49
CA GLU A 531 18.65 -2.78 3.73
C GLU A 531 18.00 -2.52 2.36
N LEU A 532 16.91 -1.75 2.35
CA LEU A 532 16.19 -1.42 1.13
C LEU A 532 17.04 -0.51 0.23
N ARG A 533 17.77 0.43 0.84
CA ARG A 533 18.73 1.30 0.14
C ARG A 533 19.79 0.46 -0.59
N ALA A 534 20.38 -0.52 0.09
CA ALA A 534 21.38 -1.40 -0.50
C ALA A 534 20.79 -2.27 -1.62
N ASP A 535 19.58 -2.79 -1.47
CA ASP A 535 18.92 -3.59 -2.51
C ASP A 535 18.56 -2.76 -3.76
N ILE A 536 18.11 -1.50 -3.57
CA ILE A 536 17.89 -0.57 -4.68
C ILE A 536 19.21 -0.22 -5.36
N ALA A 537 20.26 0.10 -4.59
CA ALA A 537 21.58 0.42 -5.12
C ALA A 537 22.17 -0.77 -5.92
N MET A 538 22.01 -1.99 -5.44
CA MET A 538 22.42 -3.20 -6.15
C MET A 538 21.66 -3.37 -7.49
N HIS A 539 20.38 -3.02 -7.53
CA HIS A 539 19.59 -3.05 -8.76
C HIS A 539 20.02 -1.97 -9.76
N LEU A 540 20.20 -0.73 -9.30
CA LEU A 540 20.67 0.39 -10.14
C LEU A 540 22.05 0.10 -10.74
N ASN A 541 22.92 -0.57 -9.97
CA ASN A 541 24.29 -0.88 -10.35
C ASN A 541 24.46 -2.31 -10.86
N LYS A 542 23.39 -2.97 -11.30
CA LYS A 542 23.44 -4.37 -11.74
C LYS A 542 24.44 -4.60 -12.88
N ASN A 543 24.62 -3.63 -13.78
CA ASN A 543 25.51 -3.77 -14.94
C ASN A 543 26.98 -3.95 -14.52
N ILE A 544 27.47 -3.12 -13.58
CA ILE A 544 28.85 -3.23 -13.07
C ILE A 544 29.01 -4.47 -12.18
N LEU A 545 28.02 -4.80 -11.35
CA LEU A 545 28.06 -5.93 -10.42
C LEU A 545 27.95 -7.30 -11.12
N GLN A 546 27.57 -7.34 -12.39
CA GLN A 546 27.54 -8.56 -13.21
C GLN A 546 28.88 -8.91 -13.85
N LEU A 547 29.89 -8.04 -13.73
CA LEU A 547 31.22 -8.34 -14.26
C LEU A 547 31.81 -9.58 -13.58
N PRO A 548 32.63 -10.39 -14.29
CA PRO A 548 33.28 -11.58 -13.73
C PRO A 548 34.04 -11.29 -12.43
N LEU A 549 34.63 -10.09 -12.33
CA LEU A 549 35.30 -9.55 -11.15
C LEU A 549 34.46 -9.63 -9.85
N PHE A 550 33.15 -9.41 -9.94
CA PHE A 550 32.24 -9.38 -8.78
C PHE A 550 31.45 -10.68 -8.59
N SER A 551 31.61 -11.67 -9.48
CA SER A 551 30.87 -12.93 -9.44
C SER A 551 31.16 -13.78 -8.19
N SER A 552 32.36 -13.67 -7.63
CA SER A 552 32.79 -14.41 -6.44
C SER A 552 32.51 -13.67 -5.12
N ALA A 553 31.94 -12.45 -5.18
CA ALA A 553 31.64 -11.66 -4.01
C ALA A 553 30.39 -12.18 -3.27
N SER A 554 30.41 -12.11 -1.94
CA SER A 554 29.21 -12.41 -1.14
C SER A 554 28.13 -11.34 -1.36
N ARG A 555 26.86 -11.68 -1.12
CA ARG A 555 25.75 -10.71 -1.23
C ARG A 555 25.93 -9.50 -0.31
N GLY A 556 26.51 -9.68 0.88
CA GLY A 556 26.84 -8.59 1.80
C GLY A 556 27.90 -7.65 1.23
N CYS A 557 28.94 -8.21 0.59
CA CYS A 557 29.98 -7.43 -0.07
C CYS A 557 29.42 -6.63 -1.25
N LEU A 558 28.62 -7.25 -2.13
CA LEU A 558 27.97 -6.57 -3.25
C LEU A 558 27.05 -5.42 -2.80
N ARG A 559 26.29 -5.63 -1.71
CA ARG A 559 25.47 -4.57 -1.10
C ARG A 559 26.33 -3.39 -0.64
N SER A 560 27.41 -3.65 0.09
CA SER A 560 28.33 -2.60 0.55
C SER A 560 28.98 -1.86 -0.62
N LEU A 561 29.47 -2.57 -1.64
CA LEU A 561 30.05 -1.97 -2.85
C LEU A 561 29.03 -1.11 -3.61
N SER A 562 27.79 -1.59 -3.74
CA SER A 562 26.74 -0.90 -4.51
C SER A 562 26.40 0.48 -3.97
N LEU A 563 26.54 0.72 -2.66
CA LEU A 563 26.29 2.01 -2.02
C LEU A 563 27.38 3.04 -2.35
N HIS A 564 28.58 2.60 -2.72
CA HIS A 564 29.71 3.48 -3.05
C HIS A 564 29.88 3.71 -4.56
N ILE A 565 29.11 3.00 -5.40
CA ILE A 565 29.10 3.21 -6.85
C ILE A 565 28.36 4.51 -7.16
N LYS A 566 29.03 5.40 -7.90
CA LYS A 566 28.48 6.68 -8.35
C LYS A 566 28.47 6.74 -9.87
N THR A 567 27.63 7.59 -10.44
CA THR A 567 27.58 7.84 -11.87
C THR A 567 28.31 9.13 -12.21
N SER A 568 28.97 9.15 -13.37
CA SER A 568 29.60 10.32 -13.99
C SER A 568 29.19 10.41 -15.45
N PHE A 569 29.23 11.61 -16.01
CA PHE A 569 28.88 11.89 -17.39
C PHE A 569 30.00 12.68 -18.06
N CYS A 570 30.38 12.30 -19.27
CA CYS A 570 31.35 13.03 -20.09
C CYS A 570 30.76 13.36 -21.46
N ALA A 571 30.88 14.61 -21.89
CA ALA A 571 30.48 15.05 -23.22
C ALA A 571 31.57 14.76 -24.27
N PRO A 572 31.22 14.69 -25.57
CA PRO A 572 32.18 14.53 -26.66
C PRO A 572 33.32 15.56 -26.59
N GLY A 573 34.56 15.11 -26.72
CA GLY A 573 35.74 15.96 -26.66
C GLY A 573 36.28 16.22 -25.26
N GLU A 574 35.55 15.87 -24.20
CA GLU A 574 35.99 16.08 -22.82
C GLU A 574 36.94 15.00 -22.34
N PHE A 575 37.93 15.40 -21.55
CA PHE A 575 38.84 14.48 -20.87
C PHE A 575 38.21 14.02 -19.56
N LEU A 576 38.06 12.70 -19.41
CA LEU A 576 37.70 12.06 -18.15
C LEU A 576 38.84 12.18 -17.13
N ILE A 577 40.06 11.85 -17.57
CA ILE A 577 41.30 11.88 -16.76
C ILE A 577 42.45 12.30 -17.69
N ARG A 578 43.40 13.10 -17.19
CA ARG A 578 44.61 13.47 -17.94
C ARG A 578 45.87 12.75 -17.46
N HIS A 579 46.86 12.68 -18.33
CA HIS A 579 48.20 12.20 -18.04
C HIS A 579 48.80 12.98 -16.88
N GLY A 580 49.32 12.27 -15.88
CA GLY A 580 49.89 12.83 -14.66
C GLY A 580 48.89 13.03 -13.52
N ASP A 581 47.58 12.96 -13.77
CA ASP A 581 46.55 13.05 -12.73
C ASP A 581 46.64 11.86 -11.76
N ALA A 582 46.20 12.09 -10.51
CA ALA A 582 46.03 11.03 -9.54
C ALA A 582 44.76 10.22 -9.86
N LEU A 583 44.91 8.91 -10.06
CA LEU A 583 43.76 8.03 -10.25
C LEU A 583 43.01 7.89 -8.92
N HIS A 584 41.79 8.41 -8.86
CA HIS A 584 40.95 8.37 -7.65
C HIS A 584 39.86 7.29 -7.68
N ALA A 585 39.52 6.78 -8.87
CA ALA A 585 38.42 5.86 -9.06
C ALA A 585 38.66 4.90 -10.23
N GLN A 586 38.04 3.73 -10.14
CA GLN A 586 37.90 2.80 -11.26
C GLN A 586 36.58 3.11 -11.96
N HIS A 587 36.59 3.18 -13.29
CA HIS A 587 35.48 3.61 -14.12
C HIS A 587 35.00 2.44 -14.99
N PHE A 588 33.70 2.31 -15.12
CA PHE A 588 33.02 1.33 -15.95
C PHE A 588 32.16 2.05 -16.98
N VAL A 589 32.36 1.73 -18.26
CA VAL A 589 31.67 2.38 -19.38
C VAL A 589 30.30 1.75 -19.57
N CYS A 590 29.23 2.45 -19.20
CA CYS A 590 27.86 1.97 -19.36
C CYS A 590 27.32 2.21 -20.77
N SER A 591 27.69 3.33 -21.37
CA SER A 591 27.27 3.75 -22.71
C SER A 591 28.27 4.75 -23.28
N GLY A 592 28.37 4.80 -24.62
CA GLY A 592 29.30 5.67 -25.34
C GLY A 592 30.66 5.03 -25.62
N SER A 593 31.58 5.85 -26.14
CA SER A 593 32.94 5.44 -26.45
C SER A 593 33.96 6.49 -25.99
N LEU A 594 35.08 6.00 -25.46
CA LEU A 594 36.24 6.80 -25.03
C LEU A 594 37.47 6.40 -25.85
N GLU A 595 38.35 7.35 -26.11
CA GLU A 595 39.68 7.13 -26.65
C GLU A 595 40.73 7.32 -25.54
N VAL A 596 41.72 6.44 -25.50
CA VAL A 596 42.90 6.58 -24.64
C VAL A 596 44.05 7.09 -25.50
N LEU A 597 44.63 8.22 -25.13
CA LEU A 597 45.66 8.93 -25.87
C LEU A 597 46.96 8.97 -25.06
N LYS A 598 48.10 8.78 -25.72
CA LYS A 598 49.42 9.05 -25.15
C LYS A 598 50.28 9.76 -26.19
N ASP A 599 50.80 10.93 -25.83
CA ASP A 599 51.63 11.76 -26.71
C ASP A 599 50.95 12.02 -28.08
N GLY A 600 49.63 12.22 -28.07
CA GLY A 600 48.81 12.42 -29.28
C GLY A 600 48.46 11.16 -30.08
N THR A 601 48.92 9.99 -29.65
CA THR A 601 48.65 8.70 -30.30
C THR A 601 47.50 7.97 -29.61
N VAL A 602 46.51 7.50 -30.37
CA VAL A 602 45.41 6.67 -29.85
C VAL A 602 45.94 5.27 -29.52
N LEU A 603 45.93 4.89 -28.24
CA LEU A 603 46.36 3.59 -27.74
C LEU A 603 45.23 2.58 -27.64
N ALA A 604 44.02 3.02 -27.30
CA ALA A 604 42.86 2.17 -27.16
C ALA A 604 41.56 2.95 -27.40
N ILE A 605 40.52 2.25 -27.86
CA ILE A 605 39.15 2.75 -27.89
C ILE A 605 38.34 1.85 -26.97
N LEU A 606 37.65 2.46 -26.02
CA LEU A 606 36.90 1.81 -24.97
C LEU A 606 35.42 2.04 -25.23
N GLY A 607 34.64 0.97 -25.29
CA GLY A 607 33.21 0.99 -25.53
C GLY A 607 32.41 0.52 -24.32
N LYS A 608 31.12 0.30 -24.55
CA LYS A 608 30.20 -0.24 -23.53
C LYS A 608 30.70 -1.58 -22.97
N GLY A 609 30.79 -1.67 -21.65
CA GLY A 609 31.21 -2.86 -20.93
C GLY A 609 32.68 -2.85 -20.50
N ASP A 610 33.45 -1.85 -20.93
CA ASP A 610 34.87 -1.78 -20.60
C ASP A 610 35.12 -1.21 -19.19
N LEU A 611 36.13 -1.78 -18.53
CA LEU A 611 36.57 -1.37 -17.20
C LEU A 611 37.95 -0.68 -17.30
N ILE A 612 38.02 0.53 -16.76
CA ILE A 612 39.17 1.43 -16.82
C ILE A 612 39.64 1.71 -15.40
N GLY A 613 40.93 1.55 -15.15
CA GLY A 613 41.46 1.81 -13.82
C GLY A 613 42.90 1.38 -13.69
N ALA A 614 43.28 0.99 -12.49
CA ALA A 614 44.59 0.44 -12.21
C ALA A 614 44.48 -0.60 -11.09
N ASP A 615 45.50 -1.45 -11.01
CA ASP A 615 45.65 -2.39 -9.90
C ASP A 615 45.82 -1.64 -8.58
N LEU A 616 45.24 -2.20 -7.53
CA LEU A 616 45.33 -1.66 -6.17
C LEU A 616 46.72 -1.98 -5.60
N PRO A 617 47.61 -0.99 -5.38
CA PRO A 617 48.89 -1.26 -4.74
C PRO A 617 48.71 -1.70 -3.28
N ALA A 618 49.60 -2.59 -2.83
CA ALA A 618 49.80 -2.93 -1.43
C ALA A 618 50.39 -1.70 -0.69
N GLY A 619 49.54 -0.73 -0.35
CA GLY A 619 49.89 0.51 0.35
C GLY A 619 49.11 1.73 -0.15
N ASP A 620 49.08 2.80 0.64
CA ASP A 620 48.37 4.05 0.32
C ASP A 620 49.18 4.97 -0.63
N ARG A 621 49.62 4.40 -1.75
CA ARG A 621 50.38 5.15 -2.77
C ARG A 621 49.42 5.74 -3.79
N VAL A 622 49.58 7.04 -4.06
CA VAL A 622 48.89 7.73 -5.15
C VAL A 622 49.32 7.12 -6.49
N ILE A 623 48.35 6.60 -7.24
CA ILE A 623 48.58 6.07 -8.59
C ILE A 623 48.53 7.24 -9.56
N LYS A 624 49.62 7.48 -10.29
CA LYS A 624 49.65 8.48 -11.38
C LYS A 624 49.23 7.84 -12.68
N VAL A 625 48.43 8.57 -13.46
CA VAL A 625 47.89 8.12 -14.73
C VAL A 625 48.89 8.35 -15.86
N ASN A 626 49.08 7.37 -16.74
CA ASN A 626 50.07 7.40 -17.82
C ASN A 626 49.49 7.74 -19.21
N ALA A 627 48.18 7.98 -19.32
CA ALA A 627 47.51 8.29 -20.58
C ALA A 627 46.33 9.25 -20.36
N ASP A 628 46.00 10.06 -21.37
CA ASP A 628 44.78 10.86 -21.38
C ASP A 628 43.60 9.95 -21.77
N VAL A 629 42.47 10.10 -21.10
CA VAL A 629 41.21 9.41 -21.46
C VAL A 629 40.20 10.47 -21.87
N LYS A 630 39.72 10.40 -23.10
CA LYS A 630 38.84 11.41 -23.70
C LYS A 630 37.58 10.77 -24.28
N ALA A 631 36.44 11.41 -24.10
CA ALA A 631 35.17 10.93 -24.63
C ALA A 631 35.01 11.26 -26.12
N LEU A 632 34.62 10.28 -26.93
CA LEU A 632 34.30 10.47 -28.36
C LEU A 632 32.82 10.82 -28.54
N THR A 633 31.96 10.17 -27.76
CA THR A 633 30.50 10.41 -27.73
C THR A 633 30.08 10.89 -26.35
N TYR A 634 28.79 11.16 -26.16
CA TYR A 634 28.23 11.24 -24.81
C TYR A 634 28.42 9.90 -24.10
N CYS A 635 29.12 9.93 -22.97
CA CYS A 635 29.50 8.74 -22.22
C CYS A 635 28.87 8.75 -20.84
N ASP A 636 28.15 7.67 -20.53
CA ASP A 636 27.64 7.39 -19.19
C ASP A 636 28.60 6.42 -18.51
N LEU A 637 29.11 6.83 -17.36
CA LEU A 637 30.13 6.10 -16.62
C LEU A 637 29.64 5.79 -15.21
N GLN A 638 29.95 4.60 -14.72
CA GLN A 638 29.86 4.29 -13.29
C GLN A 638 31.27 4.24 -12.73
N TYR A 639 31.48 4.73 -11.52
CA TYR A 639 32.79 4.67 -10.89
C TYR A 639 32.72 4.31 -9.42
N ILE A 640 33.77 3.65 -8.96
CA ILE A 640 33.99 3.33 -7.55
C ILE A 640 35.29 4.02 -7.13
N SER A 641 35.22 4.85 -6.08
CA SER A 641 36.43 5.46 -5.53
C SER A 641 37.36 4.38 -4.98
N ILE A 642 38.64 4.51 -5.26
CA ILE A 642 39.67 3.58 -4.77
C ILE A 642 39.67 3.52 -3.23
N ARG A 643 39.38 4.64 -2.55
CA ARG A 643 39.27 4.69 -1.08
C ARG A 643 38.11 3.83 -0.58
N ALA A 644 36.91 4.08 -1.11
CA ALA A 644 35.72 3.33 -0.74
C ALA A 644 35.84 1.83 -1.11
N LEU A 645 36.44 1.53 -2.27
CA LEU A 645 36.74 0.15 -2.67
C LEU A 645 37.66 -0.51 -1.64
N ARG A 646 38.74 0.15 -1.23
CA ARG A 646 39.67 -0.36 -0.22
C ARG A 646 38.97 -0.61 1.12
N GLU A 647 38.18 0.33 1.61
CA GLU A 647 37.39 0.18 2.85
C GLU A 647 36.49 -1.07 2.81
N VAL A 648 35.83 -1.32 1.68
CA VAL A 648 34.99 -2.52 1.53
C VAL A 648 35.83 -3.79 1.42
N LEU A 649 36.96 -3.78 0.73
CA LEU A 649 37.83 -4.96 0.63
C LEU A 649 38.50 -5.29 1.98
N GLU A 650 38.75 -4.30 2.83
CA GLU A 650 39.24 -4.49 4.21
C GLU A 650 38.17 -5.15 5.10
N LEU A 651 36.88 -4.82 4.91
CA LEU A 651 35.76 -5.49 5.57
C LEU A 651 35.54 -6.94 5.11
N TYR A 652 35.96 -7.28 3.89
CA TYR A 652 35.79 -8.60 3.28
C TYR A 652 37.13 -9.17 2.79
N PRO A 653 38.06 -9.56 3.69
CA PRO A 653 39.44 -9.89 3.33
C PRO A 653 39.56 -11.13 2.41
N GLU A 654 38.67 -12.11 2.56
CA GLU A 654 38.64 -13.29 1.69
C GLU A 654 38.37 -12.92 0.22
N TYR A 655 37.44 -11.98 0.01
CA TYR A 655 37.14 -11.46 -1.31
C TYR A 655 38.20 -10.45 -1.77
N GLY A 656 38.75 -9.64 -0.86
CA GLY A 656 39.84 -8.70 -1.11
C GLY A 656 41.02 -9.33 -1.85
N ASN A 657 41.54 -10.45 -1.33
CA ASN A 657 42.67 -11.16 -1.94
C ASN A 657 42.36 -11.67 -3.36
N ARG A 658 41.14 -12.17 -3.59
CA ARG A 658 40.69 -12.63 -4.91
C ARG A 658 40.53 -11.46 -5.87
N PHE A 659 39.89 -10.39 -5.42
CA PHE A 659 39.71 -9.16 -6.19
C PHE A 659 41.05 -8.59 -6.68
N THR A 660 42.06 -8.53 -5.81
CA THR A 660 43.41 -8.05 -6.19
C THR A 660 44.11 -8.96 -7.21
N ALA A 661 43.85 -10.27 -7.18
CA ALA A 661 44.39 -11.19 -8.19
C ALA A 661 43.66 -11.06 -9.54
N ASP A 662 42.33 -10.91 -9.51
CA ASP A 662 41.48 -10.92 -10.70
C ASP A 662 41.48 -9.57 -11.43
N ILE A 663 41.64 -8.44 -10.72
CA ILE A 663 41.54 -7.11 -11.31
C ILE A 663 42.54 -6.88 -12.44
N HIS A 664 43.77 -7.38 -12.31
CA HIS A 664 44.80 -7.22 -13.33
C HIS A 664 44.42 -7.87 -14.67
N GLN A 665 43.60 -8.93 -14.64
CA GLN A 665 43.14 -9.64 -15.84
C GLN A 665 41.82 -9.08 -16.39
N ASN A 666 41.04 -8.37 -15.57
CA ASN A 666 39.70 -7.87 -15.93
C ASN A 666 39.68 -6.38 -16.30
N LEU A 667 40.79 -5.64 -16.14
CA LEU A 667 40.93 -4.28 -16.65
C LEU A 667 41.11 -4.30 -18.17
N THR A 668 40.20 -3.66 -18.91
CA THR A 668 40.34 -3.47 -20.37
C THR A 668 41.56 -2.60 -20.67
N TYR A 669 41.80 -1.58 -19.86
CA TYR A 669 43.00 -0.74 -19.96
C TYR A 669 43.51 -0.35 -18.57
N ASN A 670 44.78 -0.65 -18.32
CA ASN A 670 45.46 -0.29 -17.07
C ASN A 670 46.14 1.08 -17.22
N LEU A 671 45.65 2.08 -16.49
CA LEU A 671 46.14 3.46 -16.55
C LEU A 671 47.50 3.65 -15.86
N ARG A 672 47.98 2.68 -15.09
CA ARG A 672 49.29 2.70 -14.43
C ARG A 672 50.39 2.15 -15.33
N GLU A 673 50.16 0.99 -15.95
CA GLU A 673 51.12 0.37 -16.85
C GLU A 673 50.84 0.85 -18.28
N GLY A 674 51.71 1.69 -18.84
CA GLY A 674 51.67 1.89 -20.30
C GLY A 674 51.96 0.57 -20.98
N VAL A 675 51.20 0.22 -22.03
CA VAL A 675 51.26 -1.04 -22.80
C VAL A 675 52.62 -1.74 -22.65
N LYS A 676 52.67 -2.86 -21.90
CA LYS A 676 53.77 -3.82 -22.05
C LYS A 676 53.69 -4.31 -23.50
N ARG A 677 54.74 -4.04 -24.29
CA ARG A 677 54.89 -4.58 -25.65
C ARG A 677 54.48 -6.05 -25.64
N PHE A 678 53.54 -6.42 -26.51
CA PHE A 678 53.09 -7.80 -26.74
C PHE A 678 54.29 -8.75 -26.68
N THR A 679 54.37 -9.56 -25.62
CA THR A 679 55.16 -10.79 -25.63
C THR A 679 54.18 -11.92 -25.83
N HIS A 680 54.20 -12.45 -27.06
CA HIS A 680 53.63 -13.71 -27.54
C HIS A 680 52.27 -14.17 -26.99
N SER A 681 51.31 -14.32 -27.91
CA SER A 681 50.08 -15.08 -27.69
C SER A 681 50.36 -16.51 -27.18
N PRO A 682 49.64 -17.01 -26.17
CA PRO A 682 49.40 -18.42 -26.05
C PRO A 682 48.29 -18.78 -27.04
N ARG A 683 48.58 -19.76 -27.90
CA ARG A 683 47.66 -20.33 -28.89
C ARG A 683 46.29 -20.61 -28.26
N LEU A 684 45.23 -20.16 -28.92
CA LEU A 684 43.87 -20.65 -28.72
C LEU A 684 43.87 -22.18 -28.79
N SER A 685 43.51 -22.85 -27.69
CA SER A 685 42.97 -24.19 -27.75
C SER A 685 41.57 -24.11 -28.36
N GLN A 686 41.41 -24.70 -29.54
CA GLN A 686 40.12 -24.90 -30.18
C GLN A 686 39.19 -25.68 -29.23
N VAL A 687 38.22 -24.99 -28.63
CA VAL A 687 37.02 -25.65 -28.12
C VAL A 687 36.09 -25.82 -29.30
N LYS A 688 35.96 -27.07 -29.77
CA LYS A 688 34.96 -27.51 -30.75
C LYS A 688 33.57 -27.08 -30.27
N GLN A 689 32.93 -26.15 -30.97
CA GLN A 689 31.48 -25.97 -30.92
C GLN A 689 30.83 -27.20 -31.56
N GLN A 690 30.27 -28.09 -30.74
CA GLN A 690 29.20 -28.98 -31.19
C GLN A 690 27.94 -28.14 -31.33
N MET A 691 27.55 -27.86 -32.58
CA MET A 691 26.19 -27.48 -32.93
C MET A 691 25.26 -28.64 -32.55
N HIS A 692 24.53 -28.50 -31.45
CA HIS A 692 23.27 -29.19 -31.28
C HIS A 692 22.13 -28.21 -31.49
N THR A 693 21.42 -28.43 -32.59
CA THR A 693 20.12 -27.87 -32.91
C THR A 693 19.09 -28.34 -31.89
N SER A 694 18.54 -27.41 -31.13
CA SER A 694 17.25 -27.58 -30.47
C SER A 694 16.49 -26.26 -30.55
N HIS A 695 15.74 -26.11 -31.64
CA HIS A 695 14.55 -25.28 -31.66
C HIS A 695 13.59 -25.80 -30.59
N THR A 696 13.18 -24.95 -29.64
CA THR A 696 11.77 -24.58 -29.38
C THR A 696 11.59 -23.95 -27.98
N TYR A 697 10.73 -22.92 -27.93
CA TYR A 697 10.10 -22.27 -26.78
C TYR A 697 10.95 -21.52 -25.74
N THR A 698 11.03 -20.19 -25.88
CA THR A 698 10.31 -19.31 -24.94
C THR A 698 10.10 -17.91 -25.53
N GLN A 699 8.83 -17.64 -25.78
CA GLN A 699 8.21 -16.36 -26.13
C GLN A 699 7.95 -15.56 -24.83
N LYS A 700 7.94 -14.22 -24.95
CA LYS A 700 7.58 -13.19 -23.93
C LYS A 700 8.70 -12.95 -22.90
N TYR A 701 9.35 -11.79 -22.80
CA TYR A 701 8.85 -10.42 -22.84
C TYR A 701 9.93 -9.48 -23.42
N SER A 702 9.67 -8.86 -24.59
CA SER A 702 10.33 -7.62 -24.99
C SER A 702 9.57 -7.03 -26.18
N PHE A 703 8.44 -6.38 -25.89
CA PHE A 703 7.71 -5.57 -26.86
C PHE A 703 6.85 -4.55 -26.09
N PHE A 704 7.49 -3.58 -25.44
CA PHE A 704 6.76 -2.38 -24.95
C PHE A 704 7.61 -1.11 -24.74
N TYR A 705 8.82 -1.00 -25.30
CA TYR A 705 9.67 0.18 -25.04
C TYR A 705 10.16 0.98 -26.26
N VAL A 706 9.66 0.70 -27.47
CA VAL A 706 10.09 1.45 -28.68
C VAL A 706 8.94 2.06 -29.49
N LEU A 707 7.67 1.86 -29.09
CA LEU A 707 6.49 2.34 -29.83
C LEU A 707 5.72 3.52 -29.19
N LEU A 708 6.31 4.22 -28.22
CA LEU A 708 5.69 5.41 -27.60
C LEU A 708 6.48 6.72 -27.78
N LYS A 709 7.54 6.70 -28.59
CA LYS A 709 8.37 7.89 -28.86
C LYS A 709 8.17 8.52 -30.25
N ARG A 710 7.10 8.15 -30.97
CA ARG A 710 6.89 8.59 -32.36
C ARG A 710 5.47 9.04 -32.73
N HIS A 711 4.65 9.47 -31.75
CA HIS A 711 3.27 9.90 -32.02
C HIS A 711 2.83 11.23 -31.40
N PHE A 712 3.75 12.11 -30.98
CA PHE A 712 3.38 13.46 -30.50
C PHE A 712 4.14 14.62 -31.18
N TRP A 713 4.63 14.40 -32.39
CA TRP A 713 5.16 15.45 -33.26
C TRP A 713 4.66 15.19 -34.69
N SER A 714 3.44 15.66 -34.99
CA SER A 714 2.93 15.94 -36.35
C SER A 714 1.43 16.20 -36.29
N SER A 715 1.05 17.41 -35.87
CA SER A 715 -0.15 18.08 -36.40
C SER A 715 0.04 19.57 -36.22
N SER A 716 0.74 20.16 -37.19
CA SER A 716 0.76 21.59 -37.44
C SER A 716 -0.65 22.09 -37.75
N PHE A 717 -1.08 23.19 -37.13
CA PHE A 717 -1.75 24.28 -37.86
C PHE A 717 -1.39 25.62 -37.17
N PRO A 718 -1.22 26.70 -37.95
CA PRO A 718 -0.58 27.94 -37.53
C PRO A 718 -1.60 29.04 -37.23
N TRP A 719 -1.30 29.90 -36.26
CA TRP A 719 -1.76 31.29 -36.28
C TRP A 719 -0.62 32.16 -35.75
N ASP A 720 0.09 32.78 -36.69
CA ASP A 720 0.68 34.09 -36.46
C ASP A 720 -0.48 35.08 -36.25
N LEU A 721 -0.45 35.79 -35.14
CA LEU A 721 -1.05 37.11 -35.04
C LEU A 721 -0.20 37.94 -34.08
N ASP A 722 0.54 38.85 -34.70
CA ASP A 722 1.16 40.02 -34.10
C ASP A 722 0.19 40.72 -33.15
N LEU A 723 0.68 41.12 -31.98
CA LEU A 723 0.18 42.28 -31.27
C LEU A 723 1.38 43.02 -30.68
N GLN A 724 1.48 44.29 -31.11
CA GLN A 724 2.31 45.36 -30.58
C GLN A 724 2.11 45.57 -29.08
#